data_AF-A0A497HA17-F1
#
_entry.id   AF-A0A497HA17-F1
#
_cell.length_a   1.000
_cell.length_b   1.000
_cell.length_c   1.000
_cell.angle_alpha   90.00
_cell.angle_beta   90.00
_cell.angle_gamma   90.00
#
_symmetry.space_group_name_H-M   'P 1'
#
loop_
_entity.id
_entity.type
_entity.pdbx_description
1 polymer ?
#
loop_
_entity_poly.entity_id
_entity_poly.type
_entity_poly.pdbx_seq_one_letter_code
_entity_poly.pdbx_strand_id
1 'polypeptide(L)'
;MKTLSNILILILLLGIISPSTSSIYISAHIPIYLDTDTYKYMQNNVITSLCEELELEPQNYSIIRFSPDEKKVTIDHRMGYNFSEKIRDAIVRTPLWMHRALAYQFKHMDNPEVYADLILKSDKRFTDEIAFSIAYSPLKEIPSVEVLEENVEKLYELDKYIQYADVIDFDNHDGNYGSTIKYNILANKSIETRILPSETYYWYIVHPKLLGESAEKIYNSSWRSYLFYHNDIGYPLLKEKIRDIPFLWDEKSYIQYANRIWRECIKEHPTAVEAVSYWIGKTIPFQARGDRPNQPNIIAHEHNGWCGEIQRLAIAALRTVLVPSIGVCNIAEDHVWRAFYDEGWHQNDNWWTDSGGAVDIPMVYAKGWGKHMSSVYTWRGDSIISDVTPTYIPSDDRVKIVFNVKDLGLNPRDGILITSLVKGILDTTWYKNKAKEIIENIWDKIPNILNGRILEKLNETIMRKIEEIPESIKFPLISIWNYTDVNGRCIFNLGKSHEYIFLVQNPDNFIPLSIRFLSKPENKTFNITIPSLSRQYKGNKISTPSGNYDFNISLQTKGFQFQRNLKTMEIGRRECNGKVEWFIVDEKNLERFKNGKPFDYIKHGISYREEINFNGDRENWYIIFYNPNQYTHLLVDIDATMKGDVDESYVNIIKPVPDLFDKPIFNVGDLIDIRGIASHNTTLIVDDKNIILPSGQWEYIWNTSRMKPGEYIIKATSEDAIDSRTVILIDRNPPIINIEKPDLYQITDDPSLTIRGETWDESDVKYTEISIDNLKQRTSLENWTINFNLDNIKPGIHFIEITAVDISDNFYNKSIPIVINDTDNNWKPYINNVSYTPLKPDNKSIIVVYANVTGDKLYPVKKVLIHWIYNSTERIEEMERYADNPPQSRHQEDPLRNQSNKPIYGYELGVFKTGETIEYWIEAWDYAMNKIASDKQIITVQ
;
A
#
# COMPACT_ATOMS: atom_id res chain seq x y z
N MET A 1 -2.94 14.20 -29.19
CA MET A 1 -3.50 15.13 -28.18
C MET A 1 -2.52 16.23 -27.72
N LYS A 2 -1.24 15.94 -27.41
CA LYS A 2 -0.25 16.98 -26.97
C LYS A 2 -0.23 18.29 -27.80
N THR A 3 -0.53 18.25 -29.09
CA THR A 3 -0.57 19.41 -30.01
C THR A 3 -1.77 20.35 -29.86
N LEU A 4 -2.91 19.92 -29.29
CA LEU A 4 -4.10 20.77 -29.13
C LEU A 4 -4.00 21.74 -27.94
N SER A 5 -3.16 21.43 -26.95
CA SER A 5 -2.88 22.28 -25.78
C SER A 5 -2.37 23.68 -26.15
N ASN A 6 -1.67 23.80 -27.29
CA ASN A 6 -0.91 24.99 -27.64
C ASN A 6 -1.75 26.10 -28.32
N ILE A 7 -2.97 25.80 -28.79
CA ILE A 7 -3.81 26.75 -29.54
C ILE A 7 -4.75 27.52 -28.61
N LEU A 8 -5.14 26.95 -27.46
CA LEU A 8 -6.04 27.59 -26.50
C LEU A 8 -5.42 28.78 -25.75
N ILE A 9 -4.09 28.90 -25.80
CA ILE A 9 -3.28 29.90 -25.09
C ILE A 9 -3.49 31.34 -25.64
N LEU A 10 -4.04 31.50 -26.85
CA LEU A 10 -4.04 32.79 -27.56
C LEU A 10 -5.28 33.69 -27.31
N ILE A 11 -6.35 33.18 -26.71
CA ILE A 11 -7.70 33.80 -26.79
C ILE A 11 -8.24 34.31 -25.43
N LEU A 12 -7.46 34.24 -24.34
CA LEU A 12 -7.86 34.68 -22.99
C LEU A 12 -7.09 35.91 -22.48
N LEU A 13 -7.08 36.96 -23.30
CA LEU A 13 -6.67 38.32 -22.93
C LEU A 13 -7.92 39.21 -22.71
N LEU A 14 -7.91 40.01 -21.62
CA LEU A 14 -8.97 40.96 -21.18
C LEU A 14 -10.23 40.26 -20.59
N GLY A 15 -10.90 40.71 -19.51
CA GLY A 15 -10.74 41.85 -18.58
C GLY A 15 -11.39 41.57 -17.19
N ILE A 16 -11.43 42.54 -16.25
CA ILE A 16 -11.57 42.31 -14.77
C ILE A 16 -12.63 43.23 -14.09
N ILE A 17 -12.99 42.95 -12.79
CA ILE A 17 -13.65 43.79 -11.71
C ILE A 17 -15.11 43.32 -11.40
N SER A 18 -15.62 42.91 -10.21
CA SER A 18 -15.42 43.09 -8.73
C SER A 18 -16.26 44.23 -8.05
N PRO A 19 -16.55 44.30 -6.71
CA PRO A 19 -16.39 43.38 -5.55
C PRO A 19 -17.57 43.39 -4.50
N SER A 20 -17.30 43.20 -3.18
CA SER A 20 -18.10 43.43 -1.92
C SER A 20 -18.97 42.25 -1.35
N THR A 21 -18.59 41.52 -0.26
CA THR A 21 -18.68 41.72 1.24
C THR A 21 -20.10 41.53 1.84
N SER A 22 -20.38 40.89 3.00
CA SER A 22 -19.67 40.47 4.26
C SER A 22 -20.48 39.31 4.94
N SER A 23 -20.00 38.22 5.57
CA SER A 23 -19.10 37.97 6.74
C SER A 23 -19.66 38.45 8.10
N ILE A 24 -19.72 37.71 9.24
CA ILE A 24 -19.13 36.40 9.67
C ILE A 24 -20.24 35.41 10.20
N TYR A 25 -20.24 34.57 11.27
CA TYR A 25 -19.35 34.16 12.41
C TYR A 25 -19.61 32.67 12.87
N ILE A 26 -19.25 32.24 14.10
CA ILE A 26 -19.13 30.80 14.56
C ILE A 26 -19.51 30.59 16.05
N SER A 27 -20.03 29.40 16.41
CA SER A 27 -19.78 28.74 17.72
C SER A 27 -19.63 27.21 17.56
N ALA A 28 -18.67 26.58 18.23
CA ALA A 28 -18.40 25.14 18.18
C ALA A 28 -19.15 24.36 19.28
N HIS A 29 -19.10 23.02 19.27
CA HIS A 29 -19.02 22.14 20.45
C HIS A 29 -18.49 20.74 20.07
N ILE A 30 -18.06 19.95 21.06
CA ILE A 30 -17.38 18.65 20.93
C ILE A 30 -18.17 17.55 21.66
N PRO A 31 -18.35 16.37 21.07
CA PRO A 31 -18.37 15.08 21.77
C PRO A 31 -17.05 14.33 21.47
N ILE A 32 -16.20 13.93 22.42
CA ILE A 32 -16.43 13.16 23.66
C ILE A 32 -17.08 11.81 23.36
N TYR A 33 -16.23 10.78 23.33
CA TYR A 33 -16.66 9.39 23.47
C TYR A 33 -17.30 9.18 24.84
N LEU A 34 -18.35 8.38 24.89
CA LEU A 34 -18.78 7.65 26.08
C LEU A 34 -19.01 6.20 25.67
N ASP A 35 -18.49 5.30 26.48
CA ASP A 35 -18.50 3.86 26.27
C ASP A 35 -19.12 3.17 27.51
N THR A 36 -19.46 1.88 27.36
CA THR A 36 -19.97 0.94 28.37
C THR A 36 -21.38 1.19 28.95
N ASP A 37 -22.25 0.23 28.64
CA ASP A 37 -23.22 -0.43 29.52
C ASP A 37 -24.22 0.36 30.40
N THR A 38 -25.50 0.09 30.15
CA THR A 38 -26.29 -0.62 31.19
C THR A 38 -27.36 -1.52 30.58
N TYR A 39 -27.26 -2.83 30.80
CA TYR A 39 -28.36 -3.78 30.51
C TYR A 39 -29.61 -3.45 31.33
N LYS A 40 -30.78 -3.44 30.69
CA LYS A 40 -32.06 -3.67 31.39
C LYS A 40 -33.15 -4.20 30.47
N TYR A 41 -33.85 -5.24 30.94
CA TYR A 41 -34.91 -5.95 30.23
C TYR A 41 -36.06 -5.01 29.80
N MET A 42 -36.43 -5.08 28.53
CA MET A 42 -37.80 -4.93 28.04
C MET A 42 -38.05 -5.96 26.94
N GLN A 43 -39.18 -6.67 26.99
CA GLN A 43 -39.59 -7.55 25.88
C GLN A 43 -40.07 -6.68 24.72
N ASN A 44 -39.23 -6.54 23.70
CA ASN A 44 -39.62 -5.99 22.40
C ASN A 44 -39.90 -7.15 21.46
N ASN A 45 -41.11 -7.23 20.90
CA ASN A 45 -41.49 -8.26 19.91
C ASN A 45 -40.85 -7.92 18.55
N VAL A 46 -39.54 -8.12 18.43
CA VAL A 46 -38.80 -8.08 17.15
C VAL A 46 -39.13 -9.36 16.39
N ILE A 47 -39.59 -9.22 15.15
CA ILE A 47 -39.99 -10.32 14.28
C ILE A 47 -38.81 -10.79 13.43
N THR A 48 -38.03 -9.83 12.93
CA THR A 48 -36.89 -10.06 12.03
C THR A 48 -35.99 -8.82 11.99
N SER A 49 -34.76 -9.00 11.51
CA SER A 49 -33.87 -7.89 11.18
C SER A 49 -32.90 -8.21 10.04
N LEU A 50 -32.19 -7.19 9.57
CA LEU A 50 -31.23 -7.24 8.48
C LEU A 50 -30.07 -6.30 8.80
N CYS A 51 -28.83 -6.79 8.77
CA CYS A 51 -27.62 -6.01 9.03
C CYS A 51 -26.65 -6.18 7.86
N GLU A 52 -26.43 -5.13 7.07
CA GLU A 52 -25.79 -5.17 5.74
C GLU A 52 -25.05 -3.86 5.43
N GLU A 53 -23.97 -3.89 4.62
CA GLU A 53 -23.42 -2.68 3.98
C GLU A 53 -23.74 -2.71 2.47
N LEU A 54 -24.31 -1.64 1.90
CA LEU A 54 -24.64 -1.57 0.46
C LEU A 54 -23.69 -0.62 -0.30
N GLU A 55 -23.08 -1.07 -1.40
CA GLU A 55 -22.45 -0.14 -2.36
C GLU A 55 -23.51 0.45 -3.31
N LEU A 56 -23.50 1.78 -3.46
CA LEU A 56 -24.31 2.51 -4.43
C LEU A 56 -23.42 3.30 -5.39
N GLU A 57 -23.33 2.86 -6.65
CA GLU A 57 -22.72 3.64 -7.73
C GLU A 57 -23.41 5.02 -7.91
N PRO A 58 -22.71 6.04 -8.44
CA PRO A 58 -23.27 7.38 -8.65
C PRO A 58 -24.57 7.36 -9.47
N GLN A 59 -25.60 8.07 -8.99
CA GLN A 59 -26.94 8.10 -9.59
C GLN A 59 -27.70 6.76 -9.63
N ASN A 60 -27.25 5.75 -8.88
CA ASN A 60 -27.93 4.45 -8.74
C ASN A 60 -28.69 4.34 -7.40
N TYR A 61 -29.46 3.26 -7.21
CA TYR A 61 -30.23 3.01 -5.97
C TYR A 61 -30.31 1.52 -5.62
N SER A 62 -30.54 1.22 -4.33
CA SER A 62 -31.00 -0.08 -3.84
C SER A 62 -32.34 0.04 -3.13
N ILE A 63 -33.01 -1.11 -2.95
CA ILE A 63 -34.33 -1.22 -2.32
C ILE A 63 -34.25 -2.24 -1.19
N ILE A 64 -34.71 -1.88 0.00
CA ILE A 64 -35.07 -2.84 1.07
C ILE A 64 -36.59 -2.94 1.14
N ARG A 65 -37.10 -4.17 1.08
CA ARG A 65 -38.50 -4.53 1.24
C ARG A 65 -38.73 -5.07 2.65
N PHE A 66 -39.74 -4.53 3.32
CA PHE A 66 -40.33 -5.09 4.53
C PHE A 66 -41.63 -5.79 4.13
N SER A 67 -41.76 -7.07 4.48
CA SER A 67 -42.94 -7.88 4.18
C SER A 67 -43.52 -8.45 5.47
N PRO A 68 -44.51 -7.79 6.08
CA PRO A 68 -45.14 -8.23 7.34
C PRO A 68 -45.74 -9.63 7.25
N ASP A 69 -46.44 -9.95 6.16
CA ASP A 69 -47.04 -11.27 5.93
C ASP A 69 -45.99 -12.38 5.70
N GLU A 70 -44.84 -12.06 5.07
CA GLU A 70 -43.69 -12.99 4.98
C GLU A 70 -42.84 -13.03 6.26
N LYS A 71 -43.10 -12.12 7.21
CA LYS A 71 -42.34 -11.88 8.45
C LYS A 71 -40.85 -11.62 8.20
N LYS A 72 -40.52 -11.01 7.04
CA LYS A 72 -39.15 -10.90 6.49
C LYS A 72 -38.79 -9.49 6.01
N VAL A 73 -37.48 -9.25 5.94
CA VAL A 73 -36.86 -8.06 5.34
C VAL A 73 -35.86 -8.53 4.29
N THR A 74 -35.99 -8.04 3.06
CA THR A 74 -35.15 -8.45 1.91
C THR A 74 -34.54 -7.24 1.19
N ILE A 75 -33.40 -7.44 0.53
CA ILE A 75 -32.85 -6.47 -0.41
C ILE A 75 -33.23 -6.94 -1.82
N ASP A 76 -34.09 -6.17 -2.48
CA ASP A 76 -34.70 -6.54 -3.76
C ASP A 76 -33.87 -6.08 -4.96
N HIS A 77 -32.86 -5.23 -4.74
CA HIS A 77 -31.92 -4.79 -5.78
C HIS A 77 -30.50 -4.63 -5.22
N ARG A 78 -29.63 -5.58 -5.58
CA ARG A 78 -28.18 -5.60 -5.28
C ARG A 78 -27.36 -5.39 -6.54
N MET A 79 -26.17 -4.82 -6.38
CA MET A 79 -25.12 -4.85 -7.40
C MET A 79 -24.28 -6.13 -7.23
N GLY A 80 -24.66 -7.20 -7.93
CA GLY A 80 -23.88 -8.45 -7.96
C GLY A 80 -22.71 -8.40 -8.94
N TYR A 81 -21.60 -9.06 -8.60
CA TYR A 81 -20.42 -9.19 -9.46
C TYR A 81 -20.38 -10.58 -10.11
N ASN A 82 -20.55 -10.64 -11.45
CA ASN A 82 -20.48 -11.90 -12.19
C ASN A 82 -19.02 -12.26 -12.53
N PHE A 83 -18.33 -12.90 -11.57
CA PHE A 83 -16.94 -13.35 -11.70
C PHE A 83 -16.82 -14.83 -12.08
N SER A 84 -15.62 -15.20 -12.54
CA SER A 84 -15.23 -16.61 -12.63
C SER A 84 -15.10 -17.23 -11.24
N GLU A 85 -15.17 -18.56 -11.18
CA GLU A 85 -14.90 -19.34 -9.96
C GLU A 85 -13.54 -19.00 -9.33
N LYS A 86 -12.47 -18.88 -10.14
CA LYS A 86 -11.14 -18.53 -9.62
C LYS A 86 -11.11 -17.13 -9.00
N ILE A 87 -11.72 -16.13 -9.64
CA ILE A 87 -11.73 -14.76 -9.13
C ILE A 87 -12.57 -14.66 -7.86
N ARG A 88 -13.73 -15.33 -7.81
CA ARG A 88 -14.57 -15.47 -6.60
C ARG A 88 -13.76 -16.09 -5.45
N ASP A 89 -13.12 -17.23 -5.69
CA ASP A 89 -12.36 -17.97 -4.69
C ASP A 89 -11.13 -17.19 -4.20
N ALA A 90 -10.46 -16.45 -5.10
CA ALA A 90 -9.38 -15.54 -4.74
C ALA A 90 -9.86 -14.37 -3.86
N ILE A 91 -11.05 -13.81 -4.11
CA ILE A 91 -11.64 -12.79 -3.22
C ILE A 91 -11.91 -13.40 -1.84
N VAL A 92 -12.62 -14.53 -1.77
CA VAL A 92 -13.01 -15.19 -0.50
C VAL A 92 -11.80 -15.58 0.37
N ARG A 93 -10.65 -15.90 -0.23
CA ARG A 93 -9.42 -16.17 0.52
C ARG A 93 -8.86 -14.93 1.24
N THR A 94 -9.10 -13.72 0.73
CA THR A 94 -8.56 -12.47 1.31
C THR A 94 -9.39 -11.99 2.52
N PRO A 95 -8.86 -11.11 3.38
CA PRO A 95 -9.63 -10.52 4.47
C PRO A 95 -10.89 -9.79 4.00
N LEU A 96 -12.00 -9.97 4.73
CA LEU A 96 -13.31 -9.37 4.44
C LEU A 96 -13.26 -7.86 4.12
N TRP A 97 -12.41 -7.09 4.82
CA TRP A 97 -12.29 -5.63 4.61
C TRP A 97 -11.70 -5.22 3.25
N MET A 98 -11.09 -6.14 2.50
CA MET A 98 -10.59 -5.90 1.14
C MET A 98 -11.49 -6.43 0.02
N HIS A 99 -12.42 -7.34 0.32
CA HIS A 99 -13.23 -8.04 -0.69
C HIS A 99 -13.81 -7.09 -1.75
N ARG A 100 -14.43 -5.98 -1.30
CA ARG A 100 -15.08 -4.98 -2.16
C ARG A 100 -14.08 -4.16 -2.98
N ALA A 101 -12.94 -3.78 -2.42
CA ALA A 101 -11.90 -3.05 -3.14
C ALA A 101 -11.24 -3.93 -4.22
N LEU A 102 -10.96 -5.19 -3.88
CA LEU A 102 -10.38 -6.17 -4.78
C LEU A 102 -11.36 -6.55 -5.91
N ALA A 103 -12.64 -6.77 -5.58
CA ALA A 103 -13.71 -6.95 -6.56
C ALA A 103 -13.83 -5.75 -7.51
N TYR A 104 -13.81 -4.52 -6.99
CA TYR A 104 -13.84 -3.33 -7.83
C TYR A 104 -12.64 -3.28 -8.80
N GLN A 105 -11.42 -3.59 -8.33
CA GLN A 105 -10.24 -3.64 -9.19
C GLN A 105 -10.40 -4.74 -10.27
N PHE A 106 -10.76 -5.98 -9.89
CA PHE A 106 -10.94 -7.10 -10.83
C PHE A 106 -12.02 -6.83 -11.89
N LYS A 107 -13.13 -6.16 -11.54
CA LYS A 107 -14.18 -5.69 -12.48
C LYS A 107 -13.64 -4.77 -13.58
N HIS A 108 -12.49 -4.11 -13.36
CA HIS A 108 -11.89 -3.15 -14.29
C HIS A 108 -10.57 -3.62 -14.91
N MET A 109 -10.00 -4.76 -14.49
CA MET A 109 -8.79 -5.31 -15.11
C MET A 109 -9.08 -5.92 -16.49
N ASP A 110 -8.07 -5.89 -17.38
CA ASP A 110 -8.15 -6.57 -18.68
C ASP A 110 -7.73 -8.05 -18.60
N ASN A 111 -7.05 -8.47 -17.52
CA ASN A 111 -6.68 -9.87 -17.24
C ASN A 111 -6.59 -10.16 -15.71
N PRO A 112 -7.71 -10.20 -14.98
CA PRO A 112 -7.73 -10.44 -13.53
C PRO A 112 -7.29 -11.85 -13.10
N GLU A 113 -7.43 -12.85 -13.96
CA GLU A 113 -7.14 -14.26 -13.68
C GLU A 113 -5.71 -14.50 -13.18
N VAL A 114 -4.72 -13.77 -13.71
CA VAL A 114 -3.30 -13.92 -13.34
C VAL A 114 -3.01 -13.40 -11.92
N TYR A 115 -3.75 -12.39 -11.46
CA TYR A 115 -3.66 -11.87 -10.11
C TYR A 115 -4.44 -12.73 -9.10
N ALA A 116 -5.57 -13.32 -9.51
CA ALA A 116 -6.26 -14.35 -8.75
C ALA A 116 -5.37 -15.60 -8.57
N ASP A 117 -4.65 -16.00 -9.62
CA ASP A 117 -3.64 -17.07 -9.58
C ASP A 117 -2.48 -16.79 -8.60
N LEU A 118 -2.08 -15.54 -8.40
CA LEU A 118 -1.06 -15.16 -7.41
C LEU A 118 -1.62 -15.28 -5.98
N ILE A 119 -2.78 -14.69 -5.71
CA ILE A 119 -3.44 -14.75 -4.40
C ILE A 119 -3.63 -16.20 -3.94
N LEU A 120 -4.16 -17.07 -4.82
CA LEU A 120 -4.43 -18.47 -4.52
C LEU A 120 -3.19 -19.36 -4.33
N LYS A 121 -2.00 -18.91 -4.73
CA LYS A 121 -0.72 -19.65 -4.58
C LYS A 121 0.18 -19.11 -3.47
N SER A 122 -0.07 -17.89 -3.02
CA SER A 122 0.70 -17.24 -1.96
C SER A 122 0.67 -18.01 -0.63
N ASP A 123 1.55 -17.65 0.30
CA ASP A 123 1.42 -18.02 1.72
C ASP A 123 0.24 -17.24 2.35
N LYS A 124 -0.47 -17.79 3.35
CA LYS A 124 -1.55 -17.04 4.02
C LYS A 124 -1.02 -15.71 4.60
N ARG A 125 0.21 -15.71 5.12
CA ARG A 125 0.92 -14.55 5.70
C ARG A 125 1.34 -13.48 4.68
N PHE A 126 1.16 -13.72 3.38
CA PHE A 126 1.41 -12.73 2.32
C PHE A 126 0.11 -12.33 1.59
N THR A 127 -1.02 -12.99 1.92
CA THR A 127 -2.24 -12.93 1.12
C THR A 127 -2.87 -11.53 1.19
N ASP A 128 -2.79 -10.87 2.34
CA ASP A 128 -3.36 -9.54 2.54
C ASP A 128 -2.46 -8.41 1.99
N GLU A 129 -1.12 -8.46 2.09
CA GLU A 129 -0.28 -7.47 1.41
C GLU A 129 -0.39 -7.54 -0.12
N ILE A 130 -0.47 -8.75 -0.68
CA ILE A 130 -0.68 -8.98 -2.10
C ILE A 130 -2.05 -8.44 -2.52
N ALA A 131 -3.12 -8.81 -1.80
CA ALA A 131 -4.46 -8.34 -2.07
C ALA A 131 -4.59 -6.81 -1.95
N PHE A 132 -3.97 -6.20 -0.94
CA PHE A 132 -3.93 -4.75 -0.78
C PHE A 132 -3.22 -4.08 -1.95
N SER A 133 -2.02 -4.58 -2.30
CA SER A 133 -1.22 -4.01 -3.39
C SER A 133 -1.95 -4.11 -4.75
N ILE A 134 -2.78 -5.14 -4.95
CA ILE A 134 -3.66 -5.27 -6.11
C ILE A 134 -4.83 -4.27 -6.02
N ALA A 135 -5.61 -4.33 -4.95
CA ALA A 135 -6.86 -3.60 -4.78
C ALA A 135 -6.69 -2.07 -4.70
N TYR A 136 -5.54 -1.61 -4.20
CA TYR A 136 -5.24 -0.21 -3.95
C TYR A 136 -4.14 0.37 -4.87
N SER A 137 -3.63 -0.39 -5.84
CA SER A 137 -2.92 0.19 -6.99
C SER A 137 -3.85 1.12 -7.79
N PRO A 138 -3.33 2.13 -8.53
CA PRO A 138 -4.17 2.97 -9.37
C PRO A 138 -4.97 2.14 -10.39
N LEU A 139 -6.19 2.56 -10.69
CA LEU A 139 -7.15 1.78 -11.47
C LEU A 139 -6.59 1.37 -12.84
N LYS A 140 -6.48 0.06 -13.09
CA LYS A 140 -5.80 -0.62 -14.23
C LYS A 140 -4.27 -0.60 -14.26
N GLU A 141 -3.59 0.19 -13.43
CA GLU A 141 -2.13 0.38 -13.44
C GLU A 141 -1.46 -0.43 -12.30
N ILE A 142 -1.71 -1.74 -12.27
CA ILE A 142 -1.20 -2.67 -11.25
C ILE A 142 0.22 -3.16 -11.63
N PRO A 143 1.19 -3.23 -10.70
CA PRO A 143 2.49 -3.86 -10.93
C PRO A 143 2.39 -5.34 -11.31
N SER A 144 3.38 -5.88 -12.02
CA SER A 144 3.36 -7.29 -12.43
C SER A 144 3.43 -8.24 -11.24
N VAL A 145 2.93 -9.47 -11.39
CA VAL A 145 2.86 -10.44 -10.28
C VAL A 145 4.22 -10.74 -9.67
N GLU A 146 5.29 -10.75 -10.46
CA GLU A 146 6.67 -10.97 -10.01
C GLU A 146 7.24 -9.79 -9.21
N VAL A 147 6.68 -8.57 -9.38
CA VAL A 147 6.96 -7.41 -8.53
C VAL A 147 6.20 -7.54 -7.22
N LEU A 148 4.93 -7.92 -7.26
CA LEU A 148 4.08 -8.06 -6.07
C LEU A 148 4.57 -9.16 -5.13
N GLU A 149 4.93 -10.32 -5.68
CA GLU A 149 5.47 -11.48 -4.97
C GLU A 149 6.79 -11.13 -4.27
N GLU A 150 7.83 -10.71 -5.01
CA GLU A 150 9.13 -10.32 -4.43
C GLU A 150 8.98 -9.16 -3.43
N ASN A 151 8.07 -8.22 -3.66
CA ASN A 151 7.83 -7.09 -2.76
C ASN A 151 7.43 -7.57 -1.35
N VAL A 152 6.54 -8.56 -1.25
CA VAL A 152 6.03 -9.07 0.03
C VAL A 152 6.94 -10.14 0.63
N GLU A 153 7.48 -11.08 -0.17
CA GLU A 153 8.49 -12.03 0.32
C GLU A 153 9.67 -11.32 0.99
N LYS A 154 10.17 -10.25 0.36
CA LYS A 154 11.27 -9.46 0.90
C LYS A 154 10.89 -8.58 2.08
N LEU A 155 9.60 -8.36 2.36
CA LEU A 155 9.19 -7.69 3.58
C LEU A 155 9.49 -8.57 4.80
N TYR A 156 8.97 -9.80 4.79
CA TYR A 156 9.20 -10.82 5.83
C TYR A 156 10.61 -11.47 5.80
N GLU A 157 11.39 -11.26 4.75
CA GLU A 157 12.81 -11.62 4.73
C GLU A 157 13.68 -10.58 5.46
N LEU A 158 13.43 -9.29 5.22
CA LEU A 158 14.27 -8.21 5.73
C LEU A 158 14.01 -7.87 7.20
N ASP A 159 12.77 -8.05 7.66
CA ASP A 159 12.34 -8.00 9.06
C ASP A 159 13.35 -8.63 10.05
N LYS A 160 13.85 -9.83 9.70
CA LYS A 160 14.82 -10.63 10.47
C LYS A 160 16.19 -9.96 10.71
N TYR A 161 16.47 -8.84 10.07
CA TYR A 161 17.70 -8.06 10.21
C TYR A 161 17.49 -6.68 10.84
N ILE A 162 16.28 -6.36 11.31
CA ILE A 162 15.89 -5.03 11.78
C ILE A 162 15.59 -5.10 13.29
N GLN A 163 16.50 -4.59 14.12
CA GLN A 163 16.42 -4.75 15.58
C GLN A 163 15.29 -3.93 16.24
N TYR A 164 14.80 -2.87 15.59
CA TYR A 164 13.82 -1.95 16.17
C TYR A 164 12.37 -2.20 15.76
N ALA A 165 12.08 -3.14 14.85
CA ALA A 165 10.74 -3.37 14.33
C ALA A 165 10.50 -4.85 14.01
N ASP A 166 9.33 -5.36 14.38
CA ASP A 166 8.82 -6.67 14.01
C ASP A 166 7.53 -6.50 13.16
N VAL A 167 7.41 -7.18 12.03
CA VAL A 167 6.10 -7.40 11.37
C VAL A 167 5.28 -8.37 12.23
N ILE A 168 4.00 -8.04 12.44
CA ILE A 168 3.09 -8.82 13.28
C ILE A 168 1.75 -9.07 12.58
N ASP A 169 1.41 -10.36 12.46
CA ASP A 169 0.17 -10.86 11.86
C ASP A 169 -0.92 -11.01 12.93
N PHE A 170 -2.18 -10.79 12.56
CA PHE A 170 -3.35 -11.04 13.40
C PHE A 170 -4.50 -11.66 12.60
N ASP A 171 -5.19 -12.63 13.19
CA ASP A 171 -6.33 -13.34 12.60
C ASP A 171 -7.44 -13.46 13.67
N ASN A 172 -8.65 -13.04 13.34
CA ASN A 172 -9.82 -13.17 14.23
C ASN A 172 -10.53 -14.53 14.08
N HIS A 173 -10.13 -15.34 13.10
CA HIS A 173 -10.74 -16.59 12.68
C HIS A 173 -12.19 -16.46 12.16
N ASP A 174 -12.67 -15.26 11.82
CA ASP A 174 -14.01 -14.99 11.24
C ASP A 174 -13.95 -14.61 9.74
N GLY A 175 -12.82 -14.90 9.08
CA GLY A 175 -12.48 -14.39 7.74
C GLY A 175 -11.84 -13.00 7.72
N ASN A 176 -11.63 -12.36 8.88
CA ASN A 176 -10.95 -11.07 9.01
C ASN A 176 -9.56 -11.24 9.64
N TYR A 177 -8.53 -10.92 8.87
CA TYR A 177 -7.13 -10.96 9.27
C TYR A 177 -6.32 -9.82 8.61
N GLY A 178 -5.06 -9.69 9.00
CA GLY A 178 -4.10 -8.78 8.38
C GLY A 178 -2.84 -8.63 9.21
N SER A 179 -1.96 -7.72 8.80
CA SER A 179 -0.67 -7.48 9.45
C SER A 179 -0.40 -5.99 9.70
N THR A 180 0.54 -5.72 10.59
CA THR A 180 1.08 -4.37 10.86
C THR A 180 2.49 -4.48 11.45
N ILE A 181 3.05 -3.38 11.97
CA ILE A 181 4.39 -3.35 12.57
C ILE A 181 4.33 -2.93 14.04
N LYS A 182 5.07 -3.65 14.87
CA LYS A 182 5.41 -3.30 16.24
C LYS A 182 6.85 -2.76 16.24
N TYR A 183 7.10 -1.59 16.83
CA TYR A 183 8.42 -0.96 16.76
C TYR A 183 8.83 -0.23 18.04
N ASN A 184 10.14 -0.03 18.21
CA ASN A 184 10.76 0.59 19.37
C ASN A 184 11.30 1.99 19.04
N ILE A 185 11.16 2.93 19.98
CA ILE A 185 11.70 4.29 19.92
C ILE A 185 12.39 4.69 21.23
N LEU A 186 13.16 5.79 21.21
CA LEU A 186 13.86 6.35 22.37
C LEU A 186 13.13 7.57 22.96
N ALA A 187 11.85 7.42 23.32
CA ALA A 187 11.05 8.48 23.92
C ALA A 187 11.59 8.93 25.29
N ASN A 188 11.91 10.23 25.43
CA ASN A 188 12.37 10.83 26.70
C ASN A 188 13.54 10.12 27.42
N LYS A 189 14.39 9.36 26.70
CA LYS A 189 15.46 8.47 27.18
C LYS A 189 15.01 7.14 27.81
N SER A 190 13.71 6.84 27.76
CA SER A 190 13.13 5.51 27.94
C SER A 190 13.00 4.81 26.59
N ILE A 191 12.86 3.48 26.60
CA ILE A 191 12.43 2.72 25.43
C ILE A 191 10.91 2.62 25.49
N GLU A 192 10.23 3.05 24.43
CA GLU A 192 8.80 2.80 24.22
C GLU A 192 8.60 1.87 23.02
N THR A 193 7.65 0.95 23.13
CA THR A 193 7.23 0.07 22.05
C THR A 193 5.83 0.50 21.59
N ARG A 194 5.69 0.87 20.32
CA ARG A 194 4.44 1.32 19.69
C ARG A 194 3.97 0.30 18.65
N ILE A 195 2.69 0.35 18.30
CA ILE A 195 2.09 -0.44 17.20
C ILE A 195 1.63 0.55 16.13
N LEU A 196 1.98 0.26 14.87
CA LEU A 196 1.63 1.07 13.73
C LEU A 196 0.15 0.88 13.35
N PRO A 197 -0.61 1.93 12.98
CA PRO A 197 -1.95 1.75 12.41
C PRO A 197 -1.86 0.99 11.07
N SER A 198 -2.64 -0.08 10.88
CA SER A 198 -2.49 -0.97 9.72
C SER A 198 -2.65 -0.25 8.37
N GLU A 199 -3.53 0.76 8.24
CA GLU A 199 -3.60 1.60 7.03
C GLU A 199 -2.23 2.25 6.70
N THR A 200 -1.45 2.62 7.71
CA THR A 200 -0.12 3.23 7.54
C THR A 200 0.93 2.21 7.13
N TYR A 201 0.86 0.97 7.66
CA TYR A 201 1.66 -0.17 7.20
C TYR A 201 1.43 -0.42 5.70
N TYR A 202 0.18 -0.66 5.32
CA TYR A 202 -0.17 -1.03 3.95
C TYR A 202 0.18 0.06 2.92
N TRP A 203 -0.17 1.32 3.17
CA TRP A 203 0.13 2.41 2.20
C TRP A 203 1.60 2.83 2.14
N TYR A 204 2.31 2.80 3.26
CA TYR A 204 3.60 3.49 3.40
C TYR A 204 4.77 2.59 3.77
N ILE A 205 4.58 1.27 3.82
CA ILE A 205 5.64 0.26 3.86
C ILE A 205 5.41 -0.80 2.79
N VAL A 206 4.22 -1.43 2.77
CA VAL A 206 3.90 -2.54 1.86
C VAL A 206 3.83 -2.09 0.40
N HIS A 207 3.06 -1.03 0.11
CA HIS A 207 2.69 -0.66 -1.25
C HIS A 207 3.93 -0.46 -2.16
N PRO A 208 4.03 -1.22 -3.28
CA PRO A 208 5.26 -1.33 -4.08
C PRO A 208 5.58 -0.06 -4.86
N LYS A 209 4.58 0.78 -5.15
CA LYS A 209 4.73 2.08 -5.80
C LYS A 209 4.83 3.19 -4.76
N LEU A 210 5.80 4.08 -4.94
CA LEU A 210 6.21 5.09 -3.97
C LEU A 210 5.56 6.44 -4.29
N LEU A 211 5.64 6.86 -5.55
CA LEU A 211 5.13 8.14 -6.06
C LEU A 211 4.43 7.96 -7.42
N GLY A 212 5.11 8.29 -8.52
CA GLY A 212 4.53 8.43 -9.88
C GLY A 212 5.30 7.65 -10.95
N GLU A 213 6.23 6.81 -10.53
CA GLU A 213 6.86 5.75 -11.30
C GLU A 213 5.97 4.51 -11.41
N SER A 214 6.25 3.62 -12.35
CA SER A 214 5.75 2.24 -12.34
C SER A 214 6.64 1.41 -11.43
N ALA A 215 6.08 0.55 -10.59
CA ALA A 215 6.90 -0.40 -9.82
C ALA A 215 7.33 -1.56 -10.73
N GLU A 216 8.63 -1.70 -10.96
CA GLU A 216 9.24 -2.60 -11.95
C GLU A 216 10.44 -3.36 -11.33
N LYS A 217 10.74 -4.56 -11.82
CA LYS A 217 11.99 -5.27 -11.48
C LYS A 217 13.14 -4.70 -12.32
N ILE A 218 14.06 -3.99 -11.68
CA ILE A 218 15.25 -3.42 -12.32
C ILE A 218 16.48 -4.23 -11.91
N TYR A 219 17.33 -4.55 -12.88
CA TYR A 219 18.41 -5.54 -12.70
C TYR A 219 17.87 -6.88 -12.15
N ASN A 220 16.71 -7.32 -12.66
CA ASN A 220 15.97 -8.51 -12.20
C ASN A 220 15.50 -8.50 -10.72
N SER A 221 15.52 -7.36 -10.02
CA SER A 221 15.13 -7.28 -8.61
C SER A 221 14.22 -6.07 -8.32
N SER A 222 13.35 -6.22 -7.31
CA SER A 222 12.60 -5.14 -6.68
C SER A 222 13.53 -4.08 -6.07
N TRP A 223 13.02 -2.88 -5.86
CA TRP A 223 13.78 -1.85 -5.11
C TRP A 223 14.03 -2.26 -3.66
N ARG A 224 13.12 -3.00 -3.01
CA ARG A 224 13.30 -3.42 -1.61
C ARG A 224 14.51 -4.33 -1.46
N SER A 225 14.59 -5.37 -2.28
CA SER A 225 15.72 -6.32 -2.30
C SER A 225 17.03 -5.63 -2.70
N TYR A 226 17.03 -4.92 -3.83
CA TYR A 226 18.25 -4.29 -4.36
C TYR A 226 18.87 -3.29 -3.39
N LEU A 227 18.06 -2.39 -2.81
CA LEU A 227 18.58 -1.36 -1.89
C LEU A 227 19.12 -1.93 -0.58
N PHE A 228 18.67 -3.11 -0.15
CA PHE A 228 19.16 -3.75 1.07
C PHE A 228 20.46 -4.54 0.84
N TYR A 229 20.50 -5.33 -0.24
CA TYR A 229 21.56 -6.31 -0.49
C TYR A 229 22.65 -5.87 -1.48
N HIS A 230 22.46 -4.75 -2.20
CA HIS A 230 23.44 -4.24 -3.17
C HIS A 230 24.11 -2.95 -2.71
N ASN A 231 25.42 -2.89 -2.95
CA ASN A 231 26.22 -1.67 -3.01
C ASN A 231 27.30 -1.83 -4.08
N ASP A 232 27.63 -0.75 -4.79
CA ASP A 232 28.84 -0.72 -5.59
C ASP A 232 30.07 -0.45 -4.70
N ILE A 233 31.22 -0.99 -5.07
CA ILE A 233 32.45 -0.91 -4.28
C ILE A 233 32.83 0.57 -4.05
N GLY A 234 33.02 0.96 -2.80
CA GLY A 234 33.28 2.35 -2.40
C GLY A 234 32.04 3.10 -1.88
N TYR A 235 30.85 2.53 -2.00
CA TYR A 235 29.60 3.03 -1.44
C TYR A 235 29.09 2.06 -0.33
N PRO A 236 28.36 2.55 0.69
CA PRO A 236 27.97 1.71 1.84
C PRO A 236 26.80 0.78 1.52
N LEU A 237 26.75 -0.38 2.18
CA LEU A 237 25.63 -1.31 2.10
C LEU A 237 24.57 -1.00 3.17
N LEU A 238 23.28 -0.96 2.80
CA LEU A 238 22.20 -0.60 3.74
C LEU A 238 22.04 -1.63 4.88
N LYS A 239 22.16 -2.93 4.56
CA LYS A 239 22.17 -4.04 5.53
C LYS A 239 23.18 -3.85 6.67
N GLU A 240 24.36 -3.30 6.39
CA GLU A 240 25.38 -3.01 7.41
C GLU A 240 25.02 -1.83 8.30
N LYS A 241 24.23 -0.87 7.80
CA LYS A 241 23.90 0.36 8.53
C LYS A 241 22.66 0.21 9.42
N ILE A 242 21.83 -0.81 9.20
CA ILE A 242 20.58 -1.00 9.96
C ILE A 242 20.62 -2.10 11.03
N ARG A 243 21.51 -3.10 10.88
CA ARG A 243 21.59 -4.30 11.72
C ARG A 243 21.56 -4.03 13.23
N ASP A 244 22.39 -3.10 13.67
CA ASP A 244 22.64 -2.81 15.09
C ASP A 244 21.96 -1.51 15.56
N ILE A 245 20.89 -1.10 14.87
CA ILE A 245 20.12 0.11 15.19
C ILE A 245 18.95 -0.27 16.12
N PRO A 246 18.90 0.23 17.37
CA PRO A 246 17.92 -0.22 18.35
C PRO A 246 16.56 0.53 18.30
N PHE A 247 16.46 1.65 17.58
CA PHE A 247 15.25 2.51 17.57
C PHE A 247 14.89 3.00 16.17
N LEU A 248 13.59 3.21 15.91
CA LEU A 248 13.10 3.88 14.70
C LEU A 248 13.45 5.39 14.73
N TRP A 249 13.09 6.07 15.82
CA TRP A 249 13.37 7.48 16.10
C TRP A 249 13.58 7.72 17.61
N ASP A 250 13.95 8.95 17.97
CA ASP A 250 14.33 9.38 19.32
C ASP A 250 13.63 10.66 19.79
N GLU A 251 12.49 11.00 19.17
CA GLU A 251 11.64 12.17 19.44
C GLU A 251 12.39 13.53 19.37
N LYS A 252 13.53 13.60 18.67
CA LYS A 252 14.29 14.85 18.49
C LYS A 252 14.13 15.42 17.08
N SER A 253 13.90 16.73 17.01
CA SER A 253 14.05 17.56 15.80
C SER A 253 15.48 18.12 15.72
N TYR A 254 16.17 17.97 14.59
CA TYR A 254 17.58 18.39 14.42
C TYR A 254 17.98 18.68 12.97
N ILE A 255 19.13 19.35 12.81
CA ILE A 255 19.81 19.56 11.53
C ILE A 255 20.94 18.54 11.39
N GLN A 256 20.94 17.80 10.29
CA GLN A 256 22.05 16.93 9.92
C GLN A 256 23.13 17.78 9.26
N TYR A 257 24.37 17.69 9.75
CA TYR A 257 25.50 18.47 9.22
C TYR A 257 26.11 17.85 7.96
N ALA A 258 26.90 18.62 7.22
CA ALA A 258 27.57 18.17 6.00
C ALA A 258 28.72 17.19 6.30
N ASN A 259 28.93 16.20 5.42
CA ASN A 259 30.02 15.23 5.52
C ASN A 259 30.02 14.43 6.84
N ARG A 260 28.85 13.93 7.27
CA ARG A 260 28.68 13.19 8.54
C ARG A 260 29.66 12.02 8.69
N ILE A 261 30.04 11.74 9.95
CA ILE A 261 30.83 10.57 10.36
C ILE A 261 29.90 9.61 11.10
N TRP A 262 29.78 8.37 10.60
CA TRP A 262 28.87 7.33 11.11
C TRP A 262 28.84 7.21 12.63
N ARG A 263 30.04 7.06 13.22
CA ARG A 263 30.26 6.88 14.66
C ARG A 263 29.82 8.08 15.51
N GLU A 264 29.72 9.27 14.92
CA GLU A 264 29.33 10.48 15.64
C GLU A 264 27.81 10.67 15.57
N CYS A 265 27.21 10.61 14.37
CA CYS A 265 25.76 10.83 14.23
C CYS A 265 24.92 9.71 14.87
N ILE A 266 25.29 8.43 14.71
CA ILE A 266 24.57 7.31 15.34
C ILE A 266 24.76 7.29 16.88
N LYS A 267 25.81 7.91 17.40
CA LYS A 267 25.98 8.09 18.86
C LYS A 267 25.05 9.17 19.42
N GLU A 268 24.71 10.19 18.63
CA GLU A 268 23.82 11.28 19.03
C GLU A 268 22.33 10.92 18.81
N HIS A 269 22.06 10.22 17.70
CA HIS A 269 20.76 9.76 17.24
C HIS A 269 20.84 8.28 16.79
N PRO A 270 20.80 7.30 17.71
CA PRO A 270 20.88 5.86 17.42
C PRO A 270 19.57 5.34 16.79
N THR A 271 19.26 5.83 15.59
CA THR A 271 17.92 5.76 14.98
C THR A 271 17.96 5.33 13.53
N ALA A 272 16.91 4.64 13.08
CA ALA A 272 16.71 4.26 11.67
C ALA A 272 16.66 5.48 10.75
N VAL A 273 15.98 6.55 11.20
CA VAL A 273 15.89 7.82 10.47
C VAL A 273 17.27 8.42 10.22
N GLU A 274 18.19 8.43 11.21
CA GLU A 274 19.56 8.89 10.99
C GLU A 274 20.39 7.91 10.16
N ALA A 275 20.29 6.61 10.41
CA ALA A 275 21.03 5.57 9.71
C ALA A 275 20.77 5.59 8.19
N VAL A 276 19.50 5.64 7.80
CA VAL A 276 19.09 5.76 6.40
C VAL A 276 19.46 7.13 5.84
N SER A 277 19.28 8.22 6.61
CA SER A 277 19.67 9.57 6.17
C SER A 277 21.19 9.71 5.95
N TYR A 278 22.02 8.99 6.69
CA TYR A 278 23.47 8.89 6.45
C TYR A 278 23.73 8.08 5.17
N TRP A 279 23.13 6.89 5.05
CA TRP A 279 23.30 6.02 3.90
C TRP A 279 22.98 6.74 2.58
N ILE A 280 21.84 7.44 2.49
CA ILE A 280 21.44 8.24 1.31
C ILE A 280 22.53 9.27 0.93
N GLY A 281 23.08 9.99 1.90
CA GLY A 281 24.10 11.02 1.65
C GLY A 281 25.41 10.44 1.12
N LYS A 282 25.78 9.23 1.56
CA LYS A 282 26.97 8.52 1.07
C LYS A 282 26.74 7.77 -0.24
N THR A 283 25.51 7.33 -0.53
CA THR A 283 25.13 6.65 -1.78
C THR A 283 24.89 7.63 -2.92
N ILE A 284 24.40 8.86 -2.63
CA ILE A 284 24.29 9.97 -3.59
C ILE A 284 25.18 11.18 -3.17
N PRO A 285 26.52 11.07 -3.24
CA PRO A 285 27.41 12.18 -2.89
C PRO A 285 27.60 13.21 -4.03
N PHE A 286 26.93 13.06 -5.17
CA PHE A 286 27.11 13.93 -6.35
C PHE A 286 25.79 14.45 -6.95
N GLN A 287 25.84 15.61 -7.61
CA GLN A 287 24.74 16.14 -8.44
C GLN A 287 24.63 15.39 -9.77
N ALA A 288 23.42 15.22 -10.30
CA ALA A 288 23.20 14.44 -11.53
C ALA A 288 23.76 15.07 -12.81
N ARG A 289 24.16 14.22 -13.78
CA ARG A 289 24.99 14.61 -14.93
C ARG A 289 24.57 14.06 -16.30
N GLY A 290 23.33 13.60 -16.45
CA GLY A 290 22.79 13.22 -17.74
C GLY A 290 21.33 12.83 -17.63
N ASP A 291 21.09 11.54 -17.42
CA ASP A 291 19.74 11.01 -17.28
C ASP A 291 19.11 11.36 -15.92
N ARG A 292 17.80 11.16 -15.83
CA ARG A 292 16.96 11.57 -14.70
C ARG A 292 16.03 10.40 -14.31
N PRO A 293 16.58 9.29 -13.79
CA PRO A 293 15.80 8.08 -13.52
C PRO A 293 14.75 8.29 -12.43
N ASN A 294 13.65 7.54 -12.54
CA ASN A 294 12.62 7.47 -11.49
C ASN A 294 12.73 6.21 -10.64
N GLN A 295 13.46 5.18 -11.08
CA GLN A 295 13.56 3.90 -10.37
C GLN A 295 14.64 3.96 -9.28
N PRO A 296 14.34 3.60 -8.01
CA PRO A 296 15.31 3.67 -6.91
C PRO A 296 16.60 2.86 -7.15
N ASN A 297 16.51 1.70 -7.81
CA ASN A 297 17.66 0.85 -8.12
C ASN A 297 18.67 1.58 -9.02
N ILE A 298 18.18 2.32 -10.02
CA ILE A 298 19.01 3.06 -10.96
C ILE A 298 19.64 4.25 -10.24
N ILE A 299 18.83 5.01 -9.49
CA ILE A 299 19.30 6.15 -8.68
C ILE A 299 20.44 5.73 -7.72
N ALA A 300 20.31 4.56 -7.08
CA ALA A 300 21.31 4.02 -6.18
C ALA A 300 22.62 3.56 -6.86
N HIS A 301 22.60 3.32 -8.18
CA HIS A 301 23.73 2.83 -8.99
C HIS A 301 24.38 3.92 -9.85
N GLU A 302 23.65 5.01 -10.15
CA GLU A 302 24.20 6.21 -10.80
C GLU A 302 25.04 7.06 -9.84
N HIS A 303 24.85 6.86 -8.52
CA HIS A 303 25.52 7.57 -7.41
C HIS A 303 25.41 9.09 -7.47
N ASN A 304 24.38 9.59 -8.14
CA ASN A 304 24.14 11.01 -8.37
C ASN A 304 22.63 11.34 -8.36
N GLY A 305 22.30 12.61 -8.11
CA GLY A 305 20.90 13.01 -7.99
C GLY A 305 20.71 14.48 -7.63
N TRP A 306 19.46 14.93 -7.76
CA TRP A 306 18.93 16.15 -7.17
C TRP A 306 17.77 15.78 -6.25
N CYS A 307 16.97 16.74 -5.77
CA CYS A 307 15.90 16.48 -4.79
C CYS A 307 14.90 15.39 -5.24
N GLY A 308 14.57 15.30 -6.54
CA GLY A 308 13.65 14.29 -7.07
C GLY A 308 14.14 12.85 -6.97
N GLU A 309 15.44 12.62 -7.08
CA GLU A 309 16.04 11.29 -7.04
C GLU A 309 16.36 10.90 -5.60
N ILE A 310 16.91 11.87 -4.84
CA ILE A 310 17.13 11.75 -3.39
C ILE A 310 15.81 11.45 -2.67
N GLN A 311 14.70 12.11 -3.02
CA GLN A 311 13.37 11.80 -2.48
C GLN A 311 12.98 10.33 -2.72
N ARG A 312 13.07 9.85 -3.96
CA ARG A 312 12.64 8.49 -4.32
C ARG A 312 13.50 7.43 -3.67
N LEU A 313 14.83 7.57 -3.74
CA LEU A 313 15.75 6.66 -3.07
C LEU A 313 15.49 6.64 -1.56
N ALA A 314 15.22 7.79 -0.96
CA ALA A 314 15.05 7.88 0.48
C ALA A 314 13.70 7.34 1.00
N ILE A 315 12.62 7.49 0.23
CA ILE A 315 11.34 6.83 0.54
C ILE A 315 11.54 5.32 0.42
N ALA A 316 12.14 4.85 -0.68
CA ALA A 316 12.42 3.44 -0.91
C ALA A 316 13.27 2.85 0.24
N ALA A 317 14.40 3.47 0.56
CA ALA A 317 15.31 2.99 1.61
C ALA A 317 14.65 2.94 3.00
N LEU A 318 13.82 3.92 3.37
CA LEU A 318 13.05 3.86 4.62
C LEU A 318 12.02 2.73 4.62
N ARG A 319 11.26 2.54 3.53
CA ARG A 319 10.30 1.42 3.39
C ARG A 319 10.98 0.05 3.34
N THR A 320 12.20 -0.02 2.82
CA THR A 320 13.03 -1.23 2.84
C THR A 320 13.35 -1.66 4.27
N VAL A 321 13.52 -0.71 5.19
CA VAL A 321 13.79 -0.97 6.60
C VAL A 321 12.58 -0.71 7.51
N LEU A 322 11.37 -0.99 7.02
CA LEU A 322 10.14 -0.95 7.83
C LEU A 322 9.81 0.43 8.49
N VAL A 323 10.38 1.54 8.01
CA VAL A 323 10.01 2.89 8.44
C VAL A 323 8.94 3.45 7.49
N PRO A 324 7.72 3.77 7.96
CA PRO A 324 6.66 4.23 7.08
C PRO A 324 7.00 5.59 6.49
N SER A 325 6.99 5.70 5.16
CA SER A 325 7.54 6.87 4.45
C SER A 325 6.68 7.34 3.27
N ILE A 326 6.51 8.65 3.16
CA ILE A 326 5.68 9.34 2.16
C ILE A 326 6.45 10.48 1.49
N GLY A 327 6.19 10.72 0.20
CA GLY A 327 6.76 11.87 -0.51
C GLY A 327 5.99 13.16 -0.25
N VAL A 328 6.73 14.24 -0.03
CA VAL A 328 6.22 15.62 0.15
C VAL A 328 6.71 16.50 -0.99
N CYS A 329 5.80 17.25 -1.60
CA CYS A 329 5.99 17.88 -2.90
C CYS A 329 5.64 19.37 -2.89
N ASN A 330 6.57 20.21 -3.32
CA ASN A 330 6.40 21.65 -3.55
C ASN A 330 6.80 21.99 -5.01
N ILE A 331 6.14 21.34 -5.98
CA ILE A 331 6.62 21.26 -7.36
C ILE A 331 6.65 22.62 -8.10
N ALA A 332 5.74 23.54 -7.80
CA ALA A 332 5.69 24.84 -8.51
C ALA A 332 6.87 25.78 -8.19
N GLU A 333 7.58 25.54 -7.08
CA GLU A 333 8.81 26.25 -6.73
C GLU A 333 10.01 25.30 -6.62
N ASP A 334 9.94 24.13 -7.27
CA ASP A 334 11.05 23.18 -7.43
C ASP A 334 11.75 22.77 -6.12
N HIS A 335 11.01 22.15 -5.18
CA HIS A 335 11.62 21.26 -4.18
C HIS A 335 10.69 20.09 -3.83
N VAL A 336 11.29 18.97 -3.44
CA VAL A 336 10.60 17.77 -2.97
C VAL A 336 11.45 17.08 -1.89
N TRP A 337 10.79 16.49 -0.89
CA TRP A 337 11.42 15.81 0.25
C TRP A 337 10.50 14.69 0.77
N ARG A 338 10.71 14.15 1.97
CA ARG A 338 9.90 13.06 2.52
C ARG A 338 9.37 13.37 3.92
N ALA A 339 8.45 12.55 4.40
CA ALA A 339 8.10 12.47 5.81
C ALA A 339 8.10 11.00 6.25
N PHE A 340 8.47 10.76 7.50
CA PHE A 340 8.31 9.46 8.16
C PHE A 340 7.17 9.53 9.17
N TYR A 341 6.66 8.38 9.61
CA TYR A 341 5.56 8.30 10.57
C TYR A 341 5.99 7.75 11.94
N ASP A 342 5.63 8.47 13.00
CA ASP A 342 5.58 8.03 14.40
C ASP A 342 4.51 8.88 15.11
N GLU A 343 3.33 8.30 15.41
CA GLU A 343 2.07 8.97 15.83
C GLU A 343 1.57 10.15 14.96
N GLY A 344 2.32 10.55 13.94
CA GLY A 344 2.09 11.67 13.03
C GLY A 344 3.18 11.73 11.96
N TRP A 345 3.06 12.67 11.01
CA TRP A 345 4.01 12.80 9.89
C TRP A 345 5.11 13.83 10.18
N HIS A 346 6.33 13.35 10.40
CA HIS A 346 7.52 14.14 10.70
C HIS A 346 8.35 14.42 9.44
N GLN A 347 8.74 15.68 9.25
CA GLN A 347 9.55 16.10 8.09
C GLN A 347 10.92 15.40 8.10
N ASN A 348 11.39 14.94 6.94
CA ASN A 348 12.78 14.47 6.80
C ASN A 348 13.31 14.76 5.38
N ASP A 349 14.54 15.26 5.27
CA ASP A 349 15.10 15.75 4.01
C ASP A 349 16.62 15.59 3.97
N ASN A 350 17.15 15.24 2.81
CA ASN A 350 18.57 15.08 2.53
C ASN A 350 18.97 16.10 1.47
N TRP A 351 19.98 16.91 1.77
CA TRP A 351 20.46 17.94 0.86
C TRP A 351 21.57 17.38 -0.05
N TRP A 352 21.78 18.04 -1.19
CA TRP A 352 22.64 17.55 -2.27
C TRP A 352 24.09 17.32 -1.79
N THR A 353 24.80 16.36 -2.42
CA THR A 353 26.24 16.12 -2.22
C THR A 353 26.68 15.99 -0.76
N ASP A 354 25.98 15.18 0.03
CA ASP A 354 26.18 14.99 1.49
C ASP A 354 26.31 16.31 2.29
N SER A 355 25.63 17.37 1.86
CA SER A 355 25.68 18.70 2.51
C SER A 355 24.84 18.80 3.79
N GLY A 356 24.21 17.70 4.22
CA GLY A 356 23.40 17.61 5.43
C GLY A 356 21.94 17.33 5.13
N GLY A 357 21.06 17.86 5.98
CA GLY A 357 19.63 17.58 5.94
C GLY A 357 18.90 18.10 7.18
N ALA A 358 17.64 17.70 7.33
CA ALA A 358 16.81 18.05 8.48
C ALA A 358 15.89 16.88 8.87
N VAL A 359 15.65 16.77 10.19
CA VAL A 359 14.71 15.83 10.81
C VAL A 359 13.76 16.64 11.70
N ASP A 360 12.47 16.54 11.42
CA ASP A 360 11.36 17.20 12.11
C ASP A 360 11.45 18.75 12.19
N ILE A 361 12.02 19.40 11.17
CA ILE A 361 12.04 20.88 11.08
C ILE A 361 11.27 21.34 9.83
N PRO A 362 9.93 21.21 9.77
CA PRO A 362 9.14 21.60 8.60
C PRO A 362 9.22 23.10 8.27
N MET A 363 9.59 23.93 9.24
CA MET A 363 9.83 25.36 9.01
C MET A 363 11.17 25.67 8.31
N VAL A 364 12.03 24.68 8.06
CA VAL A 364 13.37 24.90 7.45
C VAL A 364 13.28 25.56 6.09
N TYR A 365 12.27 25.26 5.28
CA TYR A 365 12.07 25.87 3.97
C TYR A 365 11.59 27.33 4.08
N ALA A 366 10.46 27.56 4.76
CA ALA A 366 9.84 28.87 4.84
C ALA A 366 10.67 29.89 5.66
N LYS A 367 11.29 29.45 6.76
CA LYS A 367 12.00 30.33 7.70
C LYS A 367 13.53 30.19 7.66
N GLY A 368 14.05 28.99 7.38
CA GLY A 368 15.50 28.75 7.28
C GLY A 368 16.07 29.20 5.93
N TRP A 369 15.49 28.71 4.83
CA TRP A 369 15.87 29.10 3.46
C TRP A 369 15.18 30.39 2.98
N GLY A 370 14.18 30.88 3.71
CA GLY A 370 13.34 32.01 3.29
C GLY A 370 12.46 31.71 2.07
N LYS A 371 12.19 30.44 1.79
CA LYS A 371 11.51 30.01 0.57
C LYS A 371 10.05 30.44 0.54
N HIS A 372 9.71 31.31 -0.40
CA HIS A 372 8.33 31.58 -0.79
C HIS A 372 7.73 30.36 -1.48
N MET A 373 6.71 29.74 -0.88
CA MET A 373 6.05 28.53 -1.39
C MET A 373 4.57 28.81 -1.69
N SER A 374 4.01 28.22 -2.74
CA SER A 374 2.59 28.34 -3.10
C SER A 374 1.72 27.36 -2.31
N SER A 375 2.18 26.12 -2.23
CA SER A 375 1.44 24.97 -1.69
C SER A 375 2.39 23.79 -1.53
N VAL A 376 2.08 22.91 -0.59
CA VAL A 376 2.81 21.66 -0.36
C VAL A 376 1.81 20.53 -0.24
N TYR A 377 2.04 19.41 -0.93
CA TYR A 377 1.16 18.25 -0.85
C TYR A 377 1.95 16.96 -0.66
N THR A 378 1.37 15.97 0.01
CA THR A 378 1.88 14.60 0.01
C THR A 378 1.37 13.80 -1.18
N TRP A 379 2.08 12.75 -1.56
CA TRP A 379 1.75 11.84 -2.66
C TRP A 379 1.69 10.39 -2.14
N ARG A 380 0.59 9.69 -2.42
CA ARG A 380 0.32 8.29 -2.03
C ARG A 380 0.49 7.35 -3.22
N GLY A 381 0.75 6.06 -2.96
CA GLY A 381 1.07 5.07 -3.99
C GLY A 381 0.01 4.85 -5.07
N ASP A 382 -1.26 5.14 -4.80
CA ASP A 382 -2.36 5.15 -5.76
C ASP A 382 -2.48 6.45 -6.58
N SER A 383 -1.44 7.29 -6.56
CA SER A 383 -1.42 8.62 -7.19
C SER A 383 -2.37 9.67 -6.56
N ILE A 384 -3.01 9.41 -5.42
CA ILE A 384 -3.74 10.45 -4.66
C ILE A 384 -2.78 11.44 -4.00
N ILE A 385 -3.20 12.70 -3.91
CA ILE A 385 -2.47 13.78 -3.21
C ILE A 385 -3.30 14.42 -2.09
N SER A 386 -2.62 14.91 -1.06
CA SER A 386 -3.23 15.58 0.10
C SER A 386 -2.52 16.89 0.46
N ASP A 387 -3.28 17.96 0.72
CA ASP A 387 -2.75 19.28 1.09
C ASP A 387 -2.13 19.27 2.50
N VAL A 388 -0.80 19.39 2.56
CA VAL A 388 -0.02 19.52 3.82
C VAL A 388 0.63 20.91 3.94
N THR A 389 0.22 21.88 3.12
CA THR A 389 0.67 23.28 3.19
C THR A 389 0.59 23.87 4.60
N PRO A 390 -0.41 23.54 5.45
CA PRO A 390 -0.46 24.02 6.84
C PRO A 390 0.74 23.65 7.73
N THR A 391 1.43 22.54 7.44
CA THR A 391 2.61 22.07 8.18
C THR A 391 3.87 22.87 7.81
N TYR A 392 3.96 23.34 6.56
CA TYR A 392 5.20 23.90 5.98
C TYR A 392 5.16 25.42 5.75
N ILE A 393 3.97 26.04 5.73
CA ILE A 393 3.79 27.50 5.66
C ILE A 393 3.06 27.98 6.93
N PRO A 394 3.60 28.95 7.71
CA PRO A 394 2.94 29.52 8.88
C PRO A 394 1.50 30.02 8.63
N SER A 395 0.68 30.10 9.67
CA SER A 395 -0.68 30.69 9.60
C SER A 395 -0.68 32.08 8.95
N ASP A 396 0.32 32.87 9.31
CA ASP A 396 0.37 34.30 9.01
C ASP A 396 0.87 34.56 7.58
N ASP A 397 1.51 33.56 6.96
CA ASP A 397 1.97 33.54 5.57
C ASP A 397 1.03 32.75 4.64
N ARG A 398 -0.12 32.28 5.16
CA ARG A 398 -1.04 31.36 4.46
C ARG A 398 -2.47 31.91 4.38
N VAL A 399 -3.21 31.50 3.35
CA VAL A 399 -4.64 31.80 3.15
C VAL A 399 -5.43 30.55 2.86
N LYS A 400 -6.72 30.57 3.20
CA LYS A 400 -7.68 29.52 2.93
C LYS A 400 -8.60 29.93 1.79
N ILE A 401 -8.51 29.21 0.67
CA ILE A 401 -9.39 29.39 -0.49
C ILE A 401 -10.42 28.28 -0.49
N VAL A 402 -11.69 28.64 -0.66
CA VAL A 402 -12.84 27.73 -0.69
C VAL A 402 -13.55 27.88 -2.02
N PHE A 403 -13.91 26.78 -2.65
CA PHE A 403 -14.82 26.72 -3.78
C PHE A 403 -16.10 26.02 -3.35
N ASN A 404 -17.24 26.60 -3.73
CA ASN A 404 -18.54 25.96 -3.63
C ASN A 404 -19.11 25.84 -5.06
N VAL A 405 -19.17 24.63 -5.60
CA VAL A 405 -19.63 24.34 -6.96
C VAL A 405 -21.05 23.76 -6.91
N LYS A 406 -21.94 24.34 -7.71
CA LYS A 406 -23.36 23.97 -7.81
C LYS A 406 -23.80 23.85 -9.27
N ASP A 407 -24.88 23.12 -9.50
CA ASP A 407 -25.56 23.06 -10.81
C ASP A 407 -26.55 24.24 -11.01
N LEU A 408 -27.25 24.25 -12.15
CA LEU A 408 -28.29 25.25 -12.44
C LEU A 408 -29.52 25.15 -11.52
N GLY A 409 -29.73 24.00 -10.86
CA GLY A 409 -30.75 23.78 -9.83
C GLY A 409 -30.30 24.20 -8.42
N LEU A 410 -29.10 24.76 -8.28
CA LEU A 410 -28.42 25.10 -7.02
C LEU A 410 -28.10 23.89 -6.12
N ASN A 411 -28.18 22.66 -6.65
CA ASN A 411 -27.70 21.45 -6.00
C ASN A 411 -26.16 21.46 -5.93
N PRO A 412 -25.54 20.87 -4.89
CA PRO A 412 -24.11 20.58 -4.88
C PRO A 412 -23.63 19.80 -6.11
N ARG A 413 -22.36 19.95 -6.49
CA ARG A 413 -21.69 19.12 -7.51
C ARG A 413 -20.35 18.61 -7.01
N ASP A 414 -20.33 17.33 -6.68
CA ASP A 414 -19.15 16.55 -6.31
C ASP A 414 -18.26 16.24 -7.54
N GLY A 415 -17.05 15.74 -7.29
CA GLY A 415 -16.11 15.27 -8.32
C GLY A 415 -15.58 16.33 -9.29
N ILE A 416 -15.91 17.62 -9.10
CA ILE A 416 -15.41 18.69 -9.96
C ILE A 416 -13.95 18.96 -9.60
N LEU A 417 -13.06 18.79 -10.58
CA LEU A 417 -11.64 19.08 -10.46
C LEU A 417 -11.41 20.59 -10.33
N ILE A 418 -10.57 21.00 -9.40
CA ILE A 418 -10.06 22.35 -9.29
C ILE A 418 -8.53 22.32 -9.26
N THR A 419 -7.91 23.05 -10.19
CA THR A 419 -6.44 23.12 -10.35
C THR A 419 -5.96 24.52 -9.96
N SER A 420 -5.05 24.60 -8.99
CA SER A 420 -4.34 25.81 -8.59
C SER A 420 -3.06 25.96 -9.42
N LEU A 421 -2.90 27.10 -10.08
CA LEU A 421 -1.72 27.47 -10.87
C LEU A 421 -1.07 28.74 -10.31
N VAL A 422 0.26 28.78 -10.33
CA VAL A 422 1.07 29.99 -10.01
C VAL A 422 2.02 30.32 -11.15
N LYS A 423 2.48 31.57 -11.20
CA LYS A 423 3.38 32.07 -12.25
C LYS A 423 4.85 31.70 -11.96
N GLY A 424 5.22 30.46 -12.24
CA GLY A 424 6.57 29.93 -12.05
C GLY A 424 7.52 30.17 -13.22
N ILE A 425 8.72 29.61 -13.11
CA ILE A 425 9.70 29.48 -14.18
C ILE A 425 9.70 28.01 -14.61
N LEU A 426 9.39 27.74 -15.88
CA LEU A 426 9.51 26.42 -16.49
C LEU A 426 10.91 26.31 -17.12
N ASP A 427 11.70 25.34 -16.68
CA ASP A 427 12.89 24.91 -17.43
C ASP A 427 12.44 24.28 -18.77
N THR A 428 12.96 24.84 -19.85
CA THR A 428 12.71 24.35 -21.22
C THR A 428 13.90 23.58 -21.79
N THR A 429 15.00 23.45 -21.06
CA THR A 429 16.23 22.74 -21.47
C THR A 429 16.00 21.25 -21.72
N TRP A 430 15.29 20.54 -20.83
CA TRP A 430 14.94 19.13 -21.07
C TRP A 430 14.07 18.94 -22.34
N TYR A 431 13.07 19.81 -22.53
CA TYR A 431 12.19 19.77 -23.70
C TYR A 431 12.94 20.10 -25.00
N LYS A 432 13.89 21.03 -24.94
CA LYS A 432 14.81 21.43 -26.02
C LYS A 432 15.72 20.27 -26.44
N ASN A 433 16.36 19.61 -25.47
CA ASN A 433 17.20 18.45 -25.70
C ASN A 433 16.38 17.27 -26.26
N LYS A 434 15.20 16.98 -25.70
CA LYS A 434 14.34 15.89 -26.18
C LYS A 434 13.75 16.16 -27.57
N ALA A 435 13.47 17.41 -27.92
CA ALA A 435 13.08 17.77 -29.29
C ALA A 435 14.24 17.51 -30.28
N LYS A 436 15.47 17.89 -29.91
CA LYS A 436 16.69 17.62 -30.70
C LYS A 436 16.93 16.12 -30.89
N GLU A 437 16.90 15.34 -29.80
CA GLU A 437 17.01 13.87 -29.77
C GLU A 437 16.01 13.19 -30.73
N ILE A 438 14.74 13.62 -30.73
CA ILE A 438 13.70 13.08 -31.61
C ILE A 438 13.98 13.39 -33.08
N ILE A 439 14.50 14.58 -33.39
CA ILE A 439 14.75 15.01 -34.77
C ILE A 439 16.04 14.38 -35.31
N GLU A 440 17.07 14.21 -34.49
CA GLU A 440 18.26 13.40 -34.80
C GLU A 440 17.85 11.95 -35.09
N ASN A 441 17.02 11.34 -34.22
CA ASN A 441 16.45 10.00 -34.43
C ASN A 441 15.56 9.83 -35.67
N ILE A 442 15.00 10.92 -36.21
CA ILE A 442 14.24 10.93 -37.47
C ILE A 442 15.21 11.10 -38.64
N TRP A 443 16.20 11.99 -38.50
CA TRP A 443 17.21 12.29 -39.51
C TRP A 443 18.07 11.07 -39.86
N ASP A 444 18.56 10.34 -38.85
CA ASP A 444 19.37 9.13 -39.02
C ASP A 444 18.60 7.97 -39.70
N LYS A 445 17.27 8.07 -39.78
CA LYS A 445 16.39 7.08 -40.45
C LYS A 445 16.01 7.48 -41.87
N ILE A 446 16.44 8.66 -42.37
CA ILE A 446 16.24 9.07 -43.77
C ILE A 446 17.30 8.39 -44.66
N PRO A 447 16.91 7.62 -45.69
CA PRO A 447 17.86 7.03 -46.63
C PRO A 447 18.72 8.09 -47.34
N ASN A 448 20.03 7.86 -47.42
CA ASN A 448 21.01 8.80 -48.01
C ASN A 448 20.70 9.26 -49.45
N ILE A 449 19.87 8.52 -50.21
CA ILE A 449 19.38 8.91 -51.55
C ILE A 449 18.41 10.11 -51.50
N LEU A 450 17.76 10.36 -50.36
CA LEU A 450 16.88 11.51 -50.14
C LEU A 450 17.61 12.71 -49.50
N ASN A 451 18.83 12.52 -48.99
CA ASN A 451 19.60 13.59 -48.37
C ASN A 451 20.15 14.56 -49.43
N GLY A 452 19.54 15.74 -49.50
CA GLY A 452 19.99 16.84 -50.34
C GLY A 452 19.65 18.20 -49.74
N ARG A 453 20.28 19.25 -50.28
CA ARG A 453 20.33 20.64 -49.78
C ARG A 453 19.03 21.27 -49.25
N ILE A 454 17.87 20.81 -49.69
CA ILE A 454 16.57 21.31 -49.19
C ILE A 454 16.23 20.70 -47.83
N LEU A 455 16.47 19.40 -47.65
CA LEU A 455 16.25 18.68 -46.39
C LEU A 455 17.34 19.03 -45.36
N GLU A 456 18.60 19.15 -45.79
CA GLU A 456 19.71 19.61 -44.92
C GLU A 456 19.38 20.99 -44.33
N LYS A 457 19.03 21.95 -45.19
CA LYS A 457 18.66 23.32 -44.79
C LYS A 457 17.37 23.40 -43.99
N LEU A 458 16.45 22.45 -44.17
CA LEU A 458 15.26 22.31 -43.33
C LEU A 458 15.64 21.84 -41.92
N ASN A 459 16.50 20.82 -41.81
CA ASN A 459 17.01 20.33 -40.53
C ASN A 459 17.80 21.42 -39.78
N GLU A 460 18.76 22.09 -40.44
CA GLU A 460 19.48 23.27 -39.92
C GLU A 460 18.50 24.35 -39.40
N THR A 461 17.43 24.62 -40.14
CA THR A 461 16.43 25.64 -39.76
C THR A 461 15.58 25.20 -38.57
N ILE A 462 15.30 23.91 -38.42
CA ILE A 462 14.57 23.35 -37.28
C ILE A 462 15.47 23.30 -36.05
N MET A 463 16.69 22.79 -36.16
CA MET A 463 17.66 22.74 -35.06
C MET A 463 17.99 24.13 -34.52
N ARG A 464 18.27 25.10 -35.41
CA ARG A 464 18.46 26.49 -34.99
C ARG A 464 17.23 27.04 -34.27
N LYS A 465 16.01 26.74 -34.72
CA LYS A 465 14.78 27.16 -34.04
C LYS A 465 14.57 26.50 -32.67
N ILE A 466 15.15 25.33 -32.44
CA ILE A 466 15.18 24.67 -31.12
C ILE A 466 16.26 25.30 -30.25
N GLU A 467 17.43 25.63 -30.81
CA GLU A 467 18.50 26.36 -30.13
C GLU A 467 18.09 27.79 -29.73
N GLU A 468 17.24 28.44 -30.54
CA GLU A 468 16.55 29.72 -30.27
C GLU A 468 15.48 29.64 -29.15
N ILE A 469 15.06 28.45 -28.71
CA ILE A 469 14.16 28.33 -27.54
C ILE A 469 14.94 28.73 -26.27
N PRO A 470 14.43 29.66 -25.44
CA PRO A 470 15.04 30.00 -24.16
C PRO A 470 15.27 28.78 -23.26
N GLU A 471 16.29 28.82 -22.41
CA GLU A 471 16.53 27.77 -21.41
C GLU A 471 15.44 27.75 -20.33
N SER A 472 14.74 28.87 -20.10
CA SER A 472 13.51 28.87 -19.30
C SER A 472 12.49 29.92 -19.77
N ILE A 473 11.21 29.67 -19.47
CA ILE A 473 10.08 30.59 -19.75
C ILE A 473 9.21 30.78 -18.51
N LYS A 474 8.63 31.98 -18.33
CA LYS A 474 7.66 32.22 -17.25
C LYS A 474 6.28 31.72 -17.67
N PHE A 475 5.78 30.68 -16.99
CA PHE A 475 4.58 29.93 -17.38
C PHE A 475 3.71 29.60 -16.15
N PRO A 476 2.37 29.43 -16.28
CA PRO A 476 1.53 28.92 -15.20
C PRO A 476 1.88 27.46 -14.87
N LEU A 477 2.49 27.23 -13.71
CA LEU A 477 2.82 25.90 -13.19
C LEU A 477 1.72 25.40 -12.25
N ILE A 478 1.47 24.09 -12.27
CA ILE A 478 0.55 23.44 -11.32
C ILE A 478 1.15 23.48 -9.92
N SER A 479 0.46 24.15 -9.00
CA SER A 479 0.83 24.33 -7.60
C SER A 479 0.25 23.20 -6.73
N ILE A 480 -1.05 22.92 -6.89
CA ILE A 480 -1.80 21.82 -6.27
C ILE A 480 -3.13 21.65 -7.02
N TRP A 481 -3.78 20.49 -6.92
CA TRP A 481 -5.15 20.29 -7.39
C TRP A 481 -5.94 19.49 -6.35
N ASN A 482 -7.27 19.60 -6.38
CA ASN A 482 -8.17 18.91 -5.46
C ASN A 482 -9.58 18.85 -6.07
N TYR A 483 -10.42 17.94 -5.57
CA TYR A 483 -11.76 17.68 -6.07
C TYR A 483 -12.83 18.19 -5.08
N THR A 484 -14.06 18.39 -5.55
CA THR A 484 -15.19 18.76 -4.68
C THR A 484 -15.81 17.56 -3.96
N ASP A 485 -16.11 17.73 -2.67
CA ASP A 485 -16.85 16.77 -1.85
C ASP A 485 -18.35 16.69 -2.24
N VAL A 486 -19.11 15.82 -1.57
CA VAL A 486 -20.58 15.68 -1.71
C VAL A 486 -21.38 16.97 -1.40
N ASN A 487 -20.76 17.96 -0.77
CA ASN A 487 -21.35 19.29 -0.53
C ASN A 487 -20.95 20.29 -1.63
N GLY A 488 -20.32 19.83 -2.71
CA GLY A 488 -19.81 20.63 -3.81
C GLY A 488 -18.60 21.47 -3.43
N ARG A 489 -17.93 21.14 -2.31
CA ARG A 489 -16.93 21.98 -1.67
C ARG A 489 -15.53 21.47 -1.90
N CYS A 490 -14.64 22.36 -2.34
CA CYS A 490 -13.21 22.13 -2.43
C CYS A 490 -12.47 23.22 -1.64
N ILE A 491 -11.34 22.87 -1.02
CA ILE A 491 -10.57 23.74 -0.14
C ILE A 491 -9.08 23.60 -0.48
N PHE A 492 -8.37 24.73 -0.45
CA PHE A 492 -6.91 24.81 -0.50
C PHE A 492 -6.38 25.71 0.61
N ASN A 493 -5.25 25.31 1.21
CA ASN A 493 -4.39 26.21 1.98
C ASN A 493 -3.22 26.63 1.08
N LEU A 494 -3.00 27.93 0.91
CA LEU A 494 -2.05 28.47 -0.08
C LEU A 494 -1.18 29.58 0.53
N GLY A 495 0.06 29.73 0.06
CA GLY A 495 0.98 30.79 0.52
C GLY A 495 0.59 32.18 0.02
N LYS A 496 0.93 33.23 0.78
CA LYS A 496 0.64 34.65 0.46
C LYS A 496 1.56 35.29 -0.57
N SER A 497 2.65 34.62 -0.95
CA SER A 497 3.71 35.17 -1.81
C SER A 497 3.42 35.14 -3.32
N HIS A 498 2.30 34.56 -3.76
CA HIS A 498 2.04 34.24 -5.17
C HIS A 498 0.69 34.77 -5.67
N GLU A 499 0.61 35.14 -6.94
CA GLU A 499 -0.68 35.32 -7.64
C GLU A 499 -1.17 33.96 -8.17
N TYR A 500 -2.46 33.65 -7.94
CA TYR A 500 -3.04 32.37 -8.33
C TYR A 500 -4.05 32.48 -9.48
N ILE A 501 -4.01 31.49 -10.37
CA ILE A 501 -5.05 31.21 -11.36
C ILE A 501 -5.67 29.86 -11.00
N PHE A 502 -6.99 29.80 -10.91
CA PHE A 502 -7.72 28.56 -10.63
C PHE A 502 -8.53 28.14 -11.85
N LEU A 503 -8.34 26.90 -12.30
CA LEU A 503 -9.18 26.25 -13.30
C LEU A 503 -10.18 25.35 -12.58
N VAL A 504 -11.47 25.58 -12.78
CA VAL A 504 -12.56 24.67 -12.36
C VAL A 504 -12.96 23.89 -13.60
N GLN A 505 -12.80 22.56 -13.57
CA GLN A 505 -12.77 21.70 -14.75
C GLN A 505 -13.72 20.51 -14.59
N ASN A 506 -14.30 20.03 -15.70
CA ASN A 506 -14.90 18.70 -15.72
C ASN A 506 -13.78 17.65 -15.54
N PRO A 507 -13.96 16.62 -14.69
CA PRO A 507 -12.90 15.65 -14.37
C PRO A 507 -12.61 14.63 -15.49
N ASP A 508 -13.56 14.44 -16.42
CA ASP A 508 -13.52 13.41 -17.45
C ASP A 508 -12.74 13.86 -18.69
N ASN A 509 -12.86 15.14 -19.04
CA ASN A 509 -12.30 15.74 -20.26
C ASN A 509 -11.45 17.00 -20.01
N PHE A 510 -11.29 17.42 -18.75
CA PHE A 510 -10.51 18.58 -18.31
C PHE A 510 -10.95 19.94 -18.86
N ILE A 511 -12.08 20.05 -19.57
CA ILE A 511 -12.54 21.32 -20.14
C ILE A 511 -12.84 22.31 -18.99
N PRO A 512 -12.26 23.52 -19.00
CA PRO A 512 -12.55 24.54 -17.99
C PRO A 512 -14.01 25.00 -18.05
N LEU A 513 -14.75 24.71 -16.99
CA LEU A 513 -16.11 25.19 -16.75
C LEU A 513 -16.10 26.63 -16.20
N SER A 514 -15.01 27.02 -15.53
CA SER A 514 -14.82 28.36 -14.97
C SER A 514 -13.34 28.63 -14.68
N ILE A 515 -12.89 29.87 -14.88
CA ILE A 515 -11.56 30.34 -14.46
C ILE A 515 -11.73 31.41 -13.36
N ARG A 516 -10.86 31.42 -12.34
CA ARG A 516 -10.80 32.44 -11.29
C ARG A 516 -9.37 32.92 -11.08
N PHE A 517 -9.23 34.15 -10.60
CA PHE A 517 -7.94 34.82 -10.38
C PHE A 517 -7.85 35.39 -8.96
N LEU A 518 -6.65 35.35 -8.38
CA LEU A 518 -6.33 35.88 -7.06
C LEU A 518 -4.94 36.54 -7.08
N SER A 519 -4.90 37.81 -7.51
CA SER A 519 -3.69 38.64 -7.57
C SER A 519 -3.27 39.26 -6.23
N LYS A 520 -4.10 39.09 -5.19
CA LYS A 520 -3.75 39.36 -3.79
C LYS A 520 -4.28 38.22 -2.92
N PRO A 521 -3.42 37.35 -2.36
CA PRO A 521 -3.85 36.27 -1.49
C PRO A 521 -4.54 36.78 -0.22
N GLU A 522 -5.84 36.52 -0.13
CA GLU A 522 -6.70 36.76 1.02
C GLU A 522 -7.61 35.54 1.21
N ASN A 523 -8.15 35.33 2.42
CA ASN A 523 -9.12 34.25 2.65
C ASN A 523 -10.38 34.49 1.81
N LYS A 524 -10.75 33.54 0.95
CA LYS A 524 -11.73 33.81 -0.11
C LYS A 524 -12.60 32.60 -0.45
N THR A 525 -13.88 32.85 -0.68
CA THR A 525 -14.84 31.86 -1.16
C THR A 525 -15.29 32.19 -2.58
N PHE A 526 -15.12 31.27 -3.51
CA PHE A 526 -15.64 31.34 -4.87
C PHE A 526 -16.89 30.45 -4.98
N ASN A 527 -18.06 31.06 -5.16
CA ASN A 527 -19.25 30.34 -5.57
C ASN A 527 -19.26 30.19 -7.09
N ILE A 528 -19.48 28.96 -7.58
CA ILE A 528 -19.46 28.58 -8.99
C ILE A 528 -20.77 27.88 -9.33
N THR A 529 -21.44 28.32 -10.39
CA THR A 529 -22.57 27.59 -11.00
C THR A 529 -22.09 27.02 -12.34
N ILE A 530 -22.24 25.70 -12.54
CA ILE A 530 -21.87 25.02 -13.78
C ILE A 530 -23.13 24.72 -14.63
N PRO A 531 -23.03 24.65 -15.97
CA PRO A 531 -24.17 24.46 -16.87
C PRO A 531 -24.59 22.98 -16.95
N SER A 532 -24.99 22.41 -15.82
CA SER A 532 -25.59 21.08 -15.71
C SER A 532 -26.86 21.14 -14.85
N LEU A 533 -27.60 20.03 -14.82
CA LEU A 533 -28.72 19.83 -13.91
C LEU A 533 -28.63 18.40 -13.36
N SER A 534 -28.53 18.25 -12.05
CA SER A 534 -28.58 16.94 -11.39
C SER A 534 -30.00 16.38 -11.45
N ARG A 535 -30.12 15.05 -11.53
CA ARG A 535 -31.42 14.36 -11.48
C ARG A 535 -32.07 14.61 -10.12
N GLN A 536 -33.33 15.04 -10.11
CA GLN A 536 -34.13 15.18 -8.89
C GLN A 536 -35.38 14.31 -9.03
N TYR A 537 -35.59 13.43 -8.05
CA TYR A 537 -36.83 12.68 -7.91
C TYR A 537 -37.90 13.57 -7.28
N LYS A 538 -39.11 13.57 -7.86
CA LYS A 538 -40.24 14.37 -7.35
C LYS A 538 -41.34 13.45 -6.88
N GLY A 539 -41.45 13.32 -5.56
CA GLY A 539 -42.57 12.66 -4.91
C GLY A 539 -43.37 13.62 -4.02
N ASN A 540 -44.65 13.30 -3.79
CA ASN A 540 -45.49 14.04 -2.85
C ASN A 540 -45.49 13.33 -1.49
N LYS A 541 -45.43 14.09 -0.39
CA LYS A 541 -45.61 13.49 0.94
C LYS A 541 -47.07 13.17 1.20
N ILE A 542 -47.36 11.91 1.53
CA ILE A 542 -48.64 11.43 2.06
C ILE A 542 -48.55 11.19 3.58
N SER A 543 -49.69 10.98 4.23
CA SER A 543 -49.75 10.56 5.63
C SER A 543 -49.18 9.15 5.79
N THR A 544 -48.30 8.95 6.77
CA THR A 544 -47.97 7.61 7.27
C THR A 544 -49.25 6.92 7.73
N PRO A 545 -49.60 5.72 7.23
CA PRO A 545 -50.74 4.96 7.74
C PRO A 545 -50.48 4.47 9.17
N SER A 546 -51.54 4.05 9.85
CA SER A 546 -51.48 3.48 11.19
C SER A 546 -51.79 1.98 11.15
N GLY A 547 -50.89 1.15 11.68
CA GLY A 547 -51.07 -0.29 11.78
C GLY A 547 -50.24 -0.91 12.91
N ASN A 548 -50.06 -2.22 12.85
CA ASN A 548 -49.56 -3.02 13.98
C ASN A 548 -48.04 -3.30 13.92
N TYR A 549 -47.32 -2.78 12.92
CA TYR A 549 -45.90 -3.03 12.71
C TYR A 549 -45.07 -1.74 12.83
N ASP A 550 -44.00 -1.79 13.62
CA ASP A 550 -43.04 -0.71 13.82
C ASP A 550 -41.69 -1.08 13.21
N PHE A 551 -41.33 -0.35 12.16
CA PHE A 551 -40.11 -0.50 11.40
C PHE A 551 -39.07 0.52 11.88
N ASN A 552 -37.87 0.07 12.20
CA ASN A 552 -36.79 0.87 12.79
C ASN A 552 -35.53 0.60 11.97
N ILE A 553 -34.96 1.61 11.31
CA ILE A 553 -33.78 1.48 10.46
C ILE A 553 -32.72 2.48 10.91
N SER A 554 -31.60 1.98 11.42
CA SER A 554 -30.38 2.75 11.56
C SER A 554 -29.61 2.70 10.24
N LEU A 555 -29.09 3.84 9.77
CA LEU A 555 -28.16 3.90 8.65
C LEU A 555 -26.91 4.69 9.01
N GLN A 556 -25.78 4.37 8.38
CA GLN A 556 -24.57 5.18 8.36
C GLN A 556 -23.93 5.11 6.96
N THR A 557 -23.36 6.21 6.45
CA THR A 557 -22.78 6.27 5.10
C THR A 557 -21.32 6.70 5.08
N LYS A 558 -20.49 5.89 4.42
CA LYS A 558 -19.16 6.25 3.92
C LYS A 558 -19.27 6.58 2.42
N GLY A 559 -18.20 7.06 1.80
CA GLY A 559 -18.17 7.21 0.34
C GLY A 559 -16.78 7.41 -0.21
N PHE A 560 -16.60 7.19 -1.51
CA PHE A 560 -15.30 7.35 -2.17
C PHE A 560 -15.42 7.93 -3.57
N GLN A 561 -14.35 8.61 -4.01
CA GLN A 561 -14.23 9.20 -5.33
C GLN A 561 -12.98 8.64 -6.03
N PHE A 562 -13.14 8.30 -7.30
CA PHE A 562 -12.01 8.04 -8.19
C PHE A 562 -11.44 9.38 -8.68
N GLN A 563 -10.27 9.75 -8.16
CA GLN A 563 -9.65 11.05 -8.41
C GLN A 563 -8.40 10.87 -9.27
N ARG A 564 -8.26 11.70 -10.30
CA ARG A 564 -7.19 11.59 -11.29
C ARG A 564 -6.01 12.50 -10.96
N ASN A 565 -4.80 11.98 -11.11
CA ASN A 565 -3.58 12.73 -10.90
C ASN A 565 -3.19 13.52 -12.17
N LEU A 566 -2.89 14.82 -12.04
CA LEU A 566 -2.60 15.69 -13.19
C LEU A 566 -1.15 15.59 -13.72
N LYS A 567 -0.30 14.80 -13.07
CA LYS A 567 1.09 14.54 -13.45
C LYS A 567 1.27 13.17 -14.09
N THR A 568 0.66 12.12 -13.53
CA THR A 568 0.72 10.75 -14.05
C THR A 568 -0.47 10.35 -14.93
N MET A 569 -1.60 11.07 -14.85
CA MET A 569 -2.89 10.74 -15.49
C MET A 569 -3.61 9.50 -14.90
N GLU A 570 -2.98 8.81 -13.96
CA GLU A 570 -3.51 7.69 -13.17
C GLU A 570 -4.74 8.07 -12.34
N ILE A 571 -5.52 7.07 -11.92
CA ILE A 571 -6.75 7.24 -11.14
C ILE A 571 -6.61 6.50 -9.80
N GLY A 572 -6.59 7.23 -8.69
CA GLY A 572 -6.58 6.64 -7.34
C GLY A 572 -7.96 6.65 -6.68
N ARG A 573 -8.10 5.94 -5.57
CA ARG A 573 -9.35 5.83 -4.80
C ARG A 573 -9.24 6.63 -3.50
N ARG A 574 -10.06 7.68 -3.35
CA ARG A 574 -10.04 8.53 -2.16
C ARG A 574 -11.36 8.47 -1.38
N GLU A 575 -11.27 8.04 -0.13
CA GLU A 575 -12.37 8.07 0.83
C GLU A 575 -12.79 9.50 1.17
N CYS A 576 -14.07 9.68 1.44
CA CYS A 576 -14.72 10.94 1.75
C CYS A 576 -16.05 10.71 2.50
N ASN A 577 -16.71 11.79 2.91
CA ASN A 577 -18.02 11.68 3.56
C ASN A 577 -19.13 11.42 2.54
N GLY A 578 -19.93 10.39 2.77
CA GLY A 578 -21.15 10.11 2.00
C GLY A 578 -22.37 10.89 2.51
N LYS A 579 -23.42 10.91 1.69
CA LYS A 579 -24.82 11.17 2.06
C LYS A 579 -25.73 10.39 1.11
N VAL A 580 -26.64 9.60 1.66
CA VAL A 580 -27.68 8.89 0.90
C VAL A 580 -28.99 9.69 0.93
N GLU A 581 -29.73 9.72 -0.17
CA GLU A 581 -31.11 10.20 -0.22
C GLU A 581 -32.04 8.99 -0.10
N TRP A 582 -33.05 9.05 0.77
CA TRP A 582 -33.92 7.91 1.03
C TRP A 582 -35.40 8.27 0.98
N PHE A 583 -36.23 7.32 0.54
CA PHE A 583 -37.69 7.45 0.42
C PHE A 583 -38.38 6.19 0.95
N ILE A 584 -39.51 6.32 1.65
CA ILE A 584 -40.34 5.19 2.06
C ILE A 584 -41.68 5.23 1.33
N VAL A 585 -42.02 4.13 0.64
CA VAL A 585 -43.13 4.02 -0.31
C VAL A 585 -43.85 2.66 -0.19
N ASP A 586 -45.10 2.61 -0.68
CA ASP A 586 -45.81 1.36 -0.99
C ASP A 586 -45.39 0.77 -2.36
N GLU A 587 -45.80 -0.48 -2.62
CA GLU A 587 -45.61 -1.22 -3.89
C GLU A 587 -45.92 -0.41 -5.16
N LYS A 588 -47.08 0.26 -5.18
CA LYS A 588 -47.57 1.02 -6.34
C LYS A 588 -46.72 2.28 -6.57
N ASN A 589 -46.17 2.85 -5.51
CA ASN A 589 -45.28 4.00 -5.56
C ASN A 589 -43.82 3.62 -5.84
N LEU A 590 -43.36 2.44 -5.42
CA LEU A 590 -42.12 1.83 -5.87
C LEU A 590 -42.12 1.65 -7.39
N GLU A 591 -43.18 1.08 -7.96
CA GLU A 591 -43.29 0.94 -9.42
C GLU A 591 -43.34 2.29 -10.15
N ARG A 592 -43.95 3.33 -9.56
CA ARG A 592 -43.90 4.70 -10.11
C ARG A 592 -42.46 5.24 -10.10
N PHE A 593 -41.71 5.05 -9.01
CA PHE A 593 -40.29 5.44 -8.90
C PHE A 593 -39.41 4.72 -9.94
N LYS A 594 -39.48 3.38 -10.03
CA LYS A 594 -38.72 2.57 -11.01
C LYS A 594 -38.98 3.04 -12.45
N ASN A 595 -40.23 3.36 -12.77
CA ASN A 595 -40.67 3.87 -14.06
C ASN A 595 -40.34 5.37 -14.31
N GLY A 596 -39.68 6.06 -13.37
CA GLY A 596 -39.36 7.49 -13.47
C GLY A 596 -40.57 8.43 -13.45
N LYS A 597 -41.73 7.93 -12.98
CA LYS A 597 -42.99 8.68 -12.86
C LYS A 597 -43.05 9.40 -11.50
N PRO A 598 -43.81 10.50 -11.37
CA PRO A 598 -44.08 11.08 -10.05
C PRO A 598 -44.75 10.05 -9.14
N PHE A 599 -44.23 9.89 -7.93
CA PHE A 599 -44.67 8.93 -6.92
C PHE A 599 -45.08 9.66 -5.63
N ASP A 600 -45.59 8.93 -4.66
CA ASP A 600 -45.98 9.46 -3.35
C ASP A 600 -45.23 8.68 -2.25
N TYR A 601 -44.81 9.35 -1.17
CA TYR A 601 -43.99 8.76 -0.10
C TYR A 601 -44.52 9.13 1.29
N ILE A 602 -44.34 8.25 2.29
CA ILE A 602 -44.72 8.54 3.67
C ILE A 602 -43.63 9.33 4.42
N LYS A 603 -42.35 9.07 4.11
CA LYS A 603 -41.18 9.78 4.63
C LYS A 603 -40.07 9.85 3.56
N HIS A 604 -39.21 10.87 3.67
CA HIS A 604 -37.95 10.97 2.94
C HIS A 604 -36.91 11.70 3.80
N GLY A 605 -35.63 11.56 3.48
CA GLY A 605 -34.54 12.30 4.09
C GLY A 605 -33.26 12.25 3.24
N ILE A 606 -32.26 13.05 3.62
CA ILE A 606 -30.91 13.03 3.05
C ILE A 606 -29.91 13.14 4.20
N SER A 607 -29.16 12.08 4.48
CA SER A 607 -28.37 11.98 5.70
C SER A 607 -27.10 11.14 5.53
N TYR A 608 -26.19 11.29 6.50
CA TYR A 608 -24.95 10.52 6.62
C TYR A 608 -25.02 9.47 7.74
N ARG A 609 -25.92 9.69 8.71
CA ARG A 609 -26.33 8.77 9.77
C ARG A 609 -27.73 9.20 10.24
N GLU A 610 -28.66 8.26 10.40
CA GLU A 610 -30.04 8.57 10.81
C GLU A 610 -30.76 7.35 11.41
N GLU A 611 -31.71 7.60 12.32
CA GLU A 611 -32.61 6.60 12.92
C GLU A 611 -34.03 6.76 12.34
N ILE A 612 -34.33 6.00 11.29
CA ILE A 612 -35.57 6.07 10.54
C ILE A 612 -36.60 5.12 11.15
N ASN A 613 -37.56 5.69 11.88
CA ASN A 613 -38.63 4.93 12.53
C ASN A 613 -39.98 5.22 11.87
N PHE A 614 -40.75 4.22 11.45
CA PHE A 614 -42.12 4.40 10.97
C PHE A 614 -43.04 3.23 11.36
N ASN A 615 -44.34 3.49 11.37
CA ASN A 615 -45.39 2.51 11.66
C ASN A 615 -46.15 2.20 10.36
N GLY A 616 -46.68 0.98 10.23
CA GLY A 616 -47.46 0.55 9.08
C GLY A 616 -48.34 -0.68 9.36
N ASP A 617 -49.14 -1.04 8.37
CA ASP A 617 -50.06 -2.17 8.35
C ASP A 617 -49.40 -3.43 7.77
N ARG A 618 -50.20 -4.38 7.25
CA ARG A 618 -49.69 -5.65 6.67
C ARG A 618 -49.17 -5.52 5.23
N GLU A 619 -49.32 -4.37 4.56
CA GLU A 619 -48.85 -4.21 3.18
C GLU A 619 -47.30 -4.25 3.09
N ASN A 620 -46.76 -4.53 1.90
CA ASN A 620 -45.31 -4.46 1.67
C ASN A 620 -44.83 -3.01 1.68
N TRP A 621 -43.88 -2.71 2.57
CA TRP A 621 -43.28 -1.38 2.72
C TRP A 621 -41.86 -1.36 2.17
N TYR A 622 -41.52 -0.36 1.37
CA TYR A 622 -40.23 -0.28 0.69
C TYR A 622 -39.48 0.98 1.11
N ILE A 623 -38.23 0.83 1.51
CA ILE A 623 -37.28 1.95 1.61
C ILE A 623 -36.29 1.88 0.45
N ILE A 624 -36.24 2.99 -0.31
CA ILE A 624 -35.35 3.18 -1.44
C ILE A 624 -34.16 4.00 -0.95
N PHE A 625 -32.95 3.51 -1.17
CA PHE A 625 -31.70 4.23 -0.92
C PHE A 625 -31.09 4.66 -2.24
N TYR A 626 -31.11 5.96 -2.54
CA TYR A 626 -30.60 6.58 -3.76
C TYR A 626 -29.29 7.32 -3.50
N ASN A 627 -28.34 7.20 -4.43
CA ASN A 627 -27.12 8.00 -4.45
C ASN A 627 -27.32 9.23 -5.37
N PRO A 628 -27.55 10.45 -4.82
CA PRO A 628 -27.73 11.65 -5.63
C PRO A 628 -26.42 12.22 -6.22
N ASN A 629 -25.27 11.70 -5.78
CA ASN A 629 -23.95 12.15 -6.18
C ASN A 629 -23.62 11.71 -7.61
N GLN A 630 -22.64 12.37 -8.24
CA GLN A 630 -22.37 12.26 -9.68
C GLN A 630 -21.04 11.57 -9.98
N TYR A 631 -20.10 11.58 -9.02
CA TYR A 631 -18.80 10.90 -9.09
C TYR A 631 -18.45 10.16 -7.79
N THR A 632 -19.20 10.40 -6.71
CA THR A 632 -18.98 9.78 -5.39
C THR A 632 -19.80 8.50 -5.27
N HIS A 633 -19.14 7.36 -5.09
CA HIS A 633 -19.76 6.10 -4.68
C HIS A 633 -20.11 6.20 -3.19
N LEU A 634 -21.19 5.55 -2.76
CA LEU A 634 -21.55 5.44 -1.34
C LEU A 634 -21.40 4.00 -0.86
N LEU A 635 -20.95 3.84 0.38
CA LEU A 635 -21.13 2.62 1.15
C LEU A 635 -22.12 2.94 2.27
N VAL A 636 -23.20 2.17 2.38
CA VAL A 636 -24.31 2.43 3.31
C VAL A 636 -24.44 1.26 4.27
N ASP A 637 -23.90 1.40 5.48
CA ASP A 637 -24.14 0.50 6.61
C ASP A 637 -25.61 0.63 7.03
N ILE A 638 -26.33 -0.47 7.19
CA ILE A 638 -27.76 -0.51 7.54
C ILE A 638 -28.02 -1.59 8.60
N ASP A 639 -28.73 -1.23 9.68
CA ASP A 639 -29.43 -2.17 10.56
C ASP A 639 -30.93 -1.86 10.50
N ALA A 640 -31.72 -2.78 9.96
CA ALA A 640 -33.16 -2.66 9.79
C ALA A 640 -33.89 -3.73 10.60
N THR A 641 -34.82 -3.31 11.47
CA THR A 641 -35.62 -4.18 12.33
C THR A 641 -37.12 -3.98 12.11
N MET A 642 -37.88 -5.06 12.10
CA MET A 642 -39.35 -5.03 12.11
C MET A 642 -39.86 -5.58 13.45
N LYS A 643 -40.72 -4.81 14.11
CA LYS A 643 -41.41 -5.19 15.35
C LYS A 643 -42.91 -5.22 15.11
N GLY A 644 -43.64 -5.98 15.92
CA GLY A 644 -45.10 -6.04 15.88
C GLY A 644 -45.63 -7.14 16.78
N ASP A 645 -46.91 -7.09 17.12
CA ASP A 645 -47.56 -8.14 17.90
C ASP A 645 -48.18 -9.16 16.93
N VAL A 646 -47.76 -10.43 17.06
CA VAL A 646 -48.03 -11.49 16.08
C VAL A 646 -48.31 -12.81 16.81
N ASP A 647 -49.57 -13.25 16.80
CA ASP A 647 -50.01 -14.53 17.41
C ASP A 647 -49.44 -15.77 16.70
N GLU A 648 -48.97 -15.60 15.46
CA GLU A 648 -48.48 -16.68 14.60
C GLU A 648 -46.97 -16.89 14.71
N SER A 649 -46.53 -18.12 14.97
CA SER A 649 -45.13 -18.53 15.09
C SER A 649 -44.23 -18.03 13.94
N TYR A 650 -42.97 -17.72 14.27
CA TYR A 650 -41.97 -17.26 13.30
C TYR A 650 -40.54 -17.64 13.68
N VAL A 651 -39.67 -17.74 12.67
CA VAL A 651 -38.21 -17.84 12.81
C VAL A 651 -37.55 -17.17 11.59
N ASN A 652 -36.42 -16.49 11.81
CA ASN A 652 -35.65 -15.81 10.79
C ASN A 652 -34.15 -15.98 11.05
N ILE A 653 -33.38 -16.40 10.04
CA ILE A 653 -31.92 -16.42 10.06
C ILE A 653 -31.42 -15.09 9.48
N ILE A 654 -30.81 -14.27 10.33
CA ILE A 654 -30.27 -12.95 10.01
C ILE A 654 -28.85 -13.09 9.43
N LYS A 655 -27.99 -13.86 10.11
CA LYS A 655 -26.61 -14.14 9.69
C LYS A 655 -26.37 -15.64 9.49
N PRO A 656 -25.47 -16.04 8.58
CA PRO A 656 -24.68 -15.17 7.69
C PRO A 656 -25.52 -14.59 6.53
N VAL A 657 -25.15 -13.39 6.11
CA VAL A 657 -25.70 -12.70 4.92
C VAL A 657 -24.83 -12.97 3.69
N PRO A 658 -25.40 -12.99 2.47
CA PRO A 658 -24.58 -12.91 1.25
C PRO A 658 -23.96 -11.50 1.15
N ASP A 659 -22.70 -11.39 0.71
CA ASP A 659 -22.03 -10.11 0.47
C ASP A 659 -22.01 -9.79 -1.05
N LEU A 660 -20.83 -9.86 -1.69
CA LEU A 660 -20.63 -9.68 -3.14
C LEU A 660 -21.28 -10.77 -4.01
N PHE A 661 -21.65 -11.91 -3.42
CA PHE A 661 -22.09 -13.13 -4.10
C PHE A 661 -23.50 -13.55 -3.64
N ASP A 662 -24.21 -14.31 -4.48
CA ASP A 662 -25.61 -14.72 -4.23
C ASP A 662 -25.81 -15.61 -2.99
N LYS A 663 -24.74 -16.25 -2.51
CA LYS A 663 -24.69 -17.05 -1.27
C LYS A 663 -23.51 -16.58 -0.40
N PRO A 664 -23.58 -16.69 0.93
CA PRO A 664 -22.41 -16.55 1.80
C PRO A 664 -21.39 -17.65 1.46
N ILE A 665 -20.11 -17.27 1.40
CA ILE A 665 -18.99 -18.18 1.12
C ILE A 665 -17.91 -17.95 2.19
N PHE A 666 -17.42 -19.03 2.78
CA PHE A 666 -16.39 -19.03 3.82
C PHE A 666 -15.32 -20.08 3.49
N ASN A 667 -14.14 -19.96 4.08
CA ASN A 667 -13.12 -20.99 4.03
C ASN A 667 -13.37 -22.05 5.11
N VAL A 668 -12.98 -23.29 4.86
CA VAL A 668 -12.87 -24.31 5.91
C VAL A 668 -11.84 -23.84 6.95
N GLY A 669 -12.24 -23.84 8.22
CA GLY A 669 -11.50 -23.27 9.36
C GLY A 669 -12.14 -21.99 9.93
N ASP A 670 -12.92 -21.24 9.14
CA ASP A 670 -13.59 -20.01 9.60
C ASP A 670 -14.65 -20.31 10.68
N LEU A 671 -14.81 -19.38 11.63
CA LEU A 671 -15.85 -19.34 12.67
C LEU A 671 -17.07 -18.56 12.14
N ILE A 672 -18.09 -19.28 11.68
CA ILE A 672 -19.29 -18.66 11.10
C ILE A 672 -20.24 -18.21 12.21
N ASP A 673 -20.43 -16.89 12.31
CA ASP A 673 -21.42 -16.22 13.14
C ASP A 673 -22.85 -16.43 12.58
N ILE A 674 -23.63 -17.33 13.19
CA ILE A 674 -25.02 -17.60 12.81
C ILE A 674 -25.95 -16.92 13.83
N ARG A 675 -26.80 -15.99 13.37
CA ARG A 675 -27.76 -15.26 14.22
C ARG A 675 -29.16 -15.31 13.67
N GLY A 676 -30.15 -15.25 14.55
CA GLY A 676 -31.54 -15.23 14.18
C GLY A 676 -32.48 -14.77 15.28
N ILE A 677 -33.77 -14.74 14.97
CA ILE A 677 -34.85 -14.36 15.87
C ILE A 677 -36.02 -15.33 15.69
N ALA A 678 -36.69 -15.69 16.79
CA ALA A 678 -37.87 -16.55 16.75
C ALA A 678 -38.91 -16.22 17.83
N SER A 679 -40.17 -16.59 17.58
CA SER A 679 -41.26 -16.50 18.56
C SER A 679 -41.06 -17.43 19.75
N HIS A 680 -40.57 -18.64 19.50
CA HIS A 680 -40.43 -19.72 20.47
C HIS A 680 -39.03 -20.34 20.42
N ASN A 681 -38.75 -21.31 21.29
CA ASN A 681 -37.45 -21.99 21.32
C ASN A 681 -37.16 -22.62 19.96
N THR A 682 -36.01 -22.28 19.38
CA THR A 682 -35.62 -22.66 18.03
C THR A 682 -34.79 -23.95 18.06
N THR A 683 -35.13 -24.89 17.20
CA THR A 683 -34.21 -25.95 16.78
C THR A 683 -33.43 -25.44 15.57
N LEU A 684 -32.14 -25.21 15.75
CA LEU A 684 -31.19 -24.87 14.68
C LEU A 684 -30.48 -26.15 14.23
N ILE A 685 -30.47 -26.41 12.93
CA ILE A 685 -29.80 -27.55 12.30
C ILE A 685 -28.62 -27.02 11.49
N VAL A 686 -27.42 -27.47 11.82
CA VAL A 686 -26.14 -27.15 11.16
C VAL A 686 -25.30 -28.42 11.16
N ASP A 687 -24.77 -28.83 10.01
CA ASP A 687 -23.97 -30.07 9.86
C ASP A 687 -24.64 -31.30 10.51
N ASP A 688 -25.93 -31.51 10.17
CA ASP A 688 -26.86 -32.51 10.72
C ASP A 688 -27.03 -32.53 12.26
N LYS A 689 -26.42 -31.60 12.99
CA LYS A 689 -26.53 -31.46 14.45
C LYS A 689 -27.71 -30.56 14.81
N ASN A 690 -28.55 -31.02 15.73
CA ASN A 690 -29.66 -30.24 16.29
C ASN A 690 -29.20 -29.47 17.53
N ILE A 691 -29.32 -28.15 17.49
CA ILE A 691 -28.96 -27.20 18.55
C ILE A 691 -30.26 -26.55 19.03
N ILE A 692 -30.47 -26.47 20.35
CA ILE A 692 -31.66 -25.83 20.94
C ILE A 692 -31.30 -24.43 21.43
N LEU A 693 -31.97 -23.43 20.88
CA LEU A 693 -31.76 -22.00 21.16
C LEU A 693 -33.03 -21.38 21.78
N PRO A 694 -32.90 -20.31 22.59
CA PRO A 694 -34.05 -19.66 23.23
C PRO A 694 -34.95 -18.93 22.21
N SER A 695 -36.17 -18.61 22.64
CA SER A 695 -37.03 -17.61 21.99
C SER A 695 -36.44 -16.20 22.07
N GLY A 696 -36.85 -15.32 21.15
CA GLY A 696 -36.27 -13.99 21.00
C GLY A 696 -35.05 -14.03 20.07
N GLN A 697 -34.05 -13.19 20.34
CA GLN A 697 -32.80 -13.16 19.57
C GLN A 697 -31.85 -14.27 20.04
N TRP A 698 -31.16 -14.92 19.09
CA TRP A 698 -30.18 -15.96 19.36
C TRP A 698 -28.95 -15.87 18.45
N GLU A 699 -27.84 -16.45 18.94
CA GLU A 699 -26.52 -16.45 18.31
C GLU A 699 -25.87 -17.82 18.53
N TYR A 700 -25.17 -18.32 17.52
CA TYR A 700 -24.42 -19.57 17.55
C TYR A 700 -23.19 -19.46 16.62
N ILE A 701 -22.00 -19.74 17.15
CA ILE A 701 -20.76 -19.74 16.37
C ILE A 701 -20.51 -21.17 15.87
N TRP A 702 -20.54 -21.36 14.56
CA TRP A 702 -20.19 -22.62 13.91
C TRP A 702 -18.70 -22.60 13.54
N ASN A 703 -17.87 -23.35 14.29
CA ASN A 703 -16.51 -23.67 13.85
C ASN A 703 -16.58 -24.68 12.69
N THR A 704 -15.89 -24.35 11.58
CA THR A 704 -15.88 -25.17 10.36
C THR A 704 -14.61 -26.01 10.17
N SER A 705 -13.67 -26.04 11.12
CA SER A 705 -12.49 -26.90 11.06
C SER A 705 -12.87 -28.36 10.84
N ARG A 706 -12.14 -29.05 9.95
CA ARG A 706 -12.38 -30.45 9.52
C ARG A 706 -13.76 -30.70 8.87
N MET A 707 -14.46 -29.64 8.44
CA MET A 707 -15.56 -29.76 7.49
C MET A 707 -15.03 -29.99 6.07
N LYS A 708 -15.91 -30.41 5.16
CA LYS A 708 -15.54 -30.63 3.75
C LYS A 708 -16.04 -29.45 2.90
N PRO A 709 -15.34 -29.07 1.82
CA PRO A 709 -15.89 -28.11 0.86
C PRO A 709 -17.22 -28.59 0.28
N GLY A 710 -18.19 -27.69 0.15
CA GLY A 710 -19.53 -28.00 -0.34
C GLY A 710 -20.60 -26.99 0.08
N GLU A 711 -21.84 -27.25 -0.34
CA GLU A 711 -23.00 -26.47 0.10
C GLU A 711 -23.63 -27.07 1.37
N TYR A 712 -23.75 -26.26 2.41
CA TYR A 712 -24.38 -26.60 3.68
C TYR A 712 -25.69 -25.82 3.85
N ILE A 713 -26.70 -26.46 4.45
CA ILE A 713 -27.99 -25.82 4.75
C ILE A 713 -28.09 -25.58 6.26
N ILE A 714 -27.98 -24.32 6.65
CA ILE A 714 -28.37 -23.85 7.99
C ILE A 714 -29.90 -23.79 7.98
N LYS A 715 -30.57 -24.57 8.83
CA LYS A 715 -32.04 -24.56 8.93
C LYS A 715 -32.49 -24.28 10.36
N ALA A 716 -33.29 -23.23 10.55
CA ALA A 716 -33.91 -22.92 11.82
C ALA A 716 -35.40 -23.31 11.80
N THR A 717 -35.94 -23.76 12.92
CA THR A 717 -37.35 -24.16 13.05
C THR A 717 -37.89 -23.81 14.44
N SER A 718 -39.02 -23.10 14.48
CA SER A 718 -39.72 -22.66 15.69
C SER A 718 -41.20 -23.02 15.54
N GLU A 719 -41.60 -24.13 16.15
CA GLU A 719 -42.89 -24.79 15.90
C GLU A 719 -43.09 -25.07 14.40
N ASP A 720 -44.19 -24.62 13.80
CA ASP A 720 -44.46 -24.79 12.36
C ASP A 720 -43.65 -23.84 11.46
N ALA A 721 -43.01 -22.80 12.02
CA ALA A 721 -42.22 -21.84 11.25
C ALA A 721 -40.83 -22.38 10.93
N ILE A 722 -40.40 -22.23 9.68
CA ILE A 722 -39.11 -22.70 9.14
C ILE A 722 -38.44 -21.57 8.37
N ASP A 723 -37.13 -21.40 8.59
CA ASP A 723 -36.26 -20.61 7.70
C ASP A 723 -34.96 -21.36 7.41
N SER A 724 -34.33 -21.07 6.28
CA SER A 724 -33.11 -21.77 5.86
C SER A 724 -32.19 -20.91 5.00
N ARG A 725 -30.88 -20.97 5.26
CA ARG A 725 -29.83 -20.37 4.44
C ARG A 725 -28.89 -21.45 3.91
N THR A 726 -28.60 -21.40 2.61
CA THR A 726 -27.47 -22.15 2.05
C THR A 726 -26.20 -21.33 2.18
N VAL A 727 -25.14 -21.94 2.67
CA VAL A 727 -23.78 -21.37 2.71
C VAL A 727 -22.83 -22.30 1.98
N ILE A 728 -21.79 -21.74 1.37
CA ILE A 728 -20.74 -22.52 0.71
C ILE A 728 -19.50 -22.51 1.59
N LEU A 729 -18.98 -23.69 1.92
CA LEU A 729 -17.60 -23.83 2.39
C LEU A 729 -16.72 -24.12 1.18
N ILE A 730 -15.68 -23.33 0.98
CA ILE A 730 -14.59 -23.62 0.04
C ILE A 730 -13.30 -23.90 0.81
N ASP A 731 -12.32 -24.46 0.12
CA ASP A 731 -10.99 -24.65 0.67
C ASP A 731 -9.95 -24.11 -0.31
N ARG A 732 -9.26 -23.05 0.13
CA ARG A 732 -8.27 -22.26 -0.63
C ARG A 732 -7.05 -21.88 0.20
N ASN A 733 -6.95 -22.41 1.42
CA ASN A 733 -5.78 -22.32 2.28
C ASN A 733 -4.91 -23.54 1.97
N PRO A 734 -3.68 -23.40 1.46
CA PRO A 734 -2.82 -24.55 1.21
C PRO A 734 -2.21 -25.07 2.54
N PRO A 735 -1.91 -26.38 2.64
CA PRO A 735 -1.40 -26.97 3.88
C PRO A 735 -0.13 -26.31 4.44
N ILE A 736 -0.04 -26.23 5.76
CA ILE A 736 1.15 -25.72 6.46
C ILE A 736 2.19 -26.84 6.58
N ILE A 737 3.43 -26.57 6.17
CA ILE A 737 4.59 -27.47 6.39
C ILE A 737 5.48 -26.90 7.51
N ASN A 738 5.56 -27.62 8.64
CA ASN A 738 6.60 -27.44 9.65
C ASN A 738 7.70 -28.53 9.50
N ILE A 739 8.95 -28.17 9.77
CA ILE A 739 10.11 -29.08 9.65
C ILE A 739 10.84 -29.07 10.99
N GLU A 740 10.88 -30.23 11.66
CA GLU A 740 11.64 -30.42 12.91
C GLU A 740 13.09 -30.79 12.63
N LYS A 741 13.32 -31.66 11.63
CA LYS A 741 14.64 -32.08 11.14
C LYS A 741 14.62 -32.36 9.64
N PRO A 742 15.73 -32.14 8.93
CA PRO A 742 17.01 -31.64 9.42
C PRO A 742 17.00 -30.13 9.77
N ASP A 743 18.05 -29.67 10.44
CA ASP A 743 18.29 -28.23 10.61
C ASP A 743 18.70 -27.57 9.27
N LEU A 744 18.56 -26.24 9.17
CA LEU A 744 18.94 -25.49 7.98
C LEU A 744 20.46 -25.61 7.71
N TYR A 745 20.84 -26.16 6.54
CA TYR A 745 22.21 -26.55 6.21
C TYR A 745 22.83 -27.53 7.23
N GLN A 746 22.04 -28.47 7.78
CA GLN A 746 22.58 -29.59 8.54
C GLN A 746 23.57 -30.38 7.68
N ILE A 747 24.72 -30.71 8.28
CA ILE A 747 25.76 -31.52 7.66
C ILE A 747 25.52 -32.99 8.02
N THR A 748 25.69 -33.89 7.06
CA THR A 748 25.67 -35.34 7.29
C THR A 748 26.75 -36.05 6.45
N ASP A 749 27.42 -37.00 7.07
CA ASP A 749 28.28 -38.03 6.48
C ASP A 749 27.70 -39.45 6.70
N ASP A 750 26.59 -39.57 7.42
CA ASP A 750 25.85 -40.83 7.60
C ASP A 750 25.17 -41.26 6.27
N PRO A 751 25.26 -42.54 5.87
CA PRO A 751 24.56 -43.08 4.70
C PRO A 751 23.02 -43.11 4.85
N SER A 752 22.49 -42.65 5.98
CA SER A 752 21.06 -42.49 6.25
C SER A 752 20.72 -41.11 6.81
N LEU A 753 19.63 -40.52 6.33
CA LEU A 753 19.11 -39.24 6.82
C LEU A 753 17.66 -39.37 7.26
N THR A 754 17.41 -39.08 8.55
CA THR A 754 16.07 -38.92 9.12
C THR A 754 15.57 -37.50 8.88
N ILE A 755 14.45 -37.38 8.17
CA ILE A 755 13.69 -36.14 7.98
C ILE A 755 12.42 -36.27 8.83
N ARG A 756 12.06 -35.21 9.56
CA ARG A 756 10.86 -35.17 10.40
C ARG A 756 10.20 -33.80 10.31
N GLY A 757 8.88 -33.80 10.30
CA GLY A 757 8.09 -32.60 10.36
C GLY A 757 6.62 -32.91 10.61
N GLU A 758 5.84 -31.84 10.56
CA GLU A 758 4.40 -31.88 10.71
C GLU A 758 3.79 -31.15 9.51
N THR A 759 2.77 -31.75 8.93
CA THR A 759 1.93 -31.17 7.89
C THR A 759 0.50 -31.18 8.33
N TRP A 760 -0.12 -30.00 8.33
CA TRP A 760 -1.46 -29.79 8.86
C TRP A 760 -2.27 -28.91 7.92
N ASP A 761 -3.58 -29.15 7.90
CA ASP A 761 -4.55 -28.43 7.11
C ASP A 761 -5.94 -28.46 7.79
N GLU A 762 -6.77 -27.45 7.54
CA GLU A 762 -8.13 -27.37 8.10
C GLU A 762 -9.10 -28.38 7.45
N SER A 763 -8.82 -28.85 6.22
CA SER A 763 -9.65 -29.78 5.44
C SER A 763 -9.13 -31.23 5.44
N ASP A 764 -8.07 -31.53 6.21
CA ASP A 764 -7.21 -32.74 6.16
C ASP A 764 -6.16 -32.75 5.03
N VAL A 765 -4.93 -33.16 5.39
CA VAL A 765 -3.83 -33.42 4.44
C VAL A 765 -4.04 -34.77 3.74
N LYS A 766 -4.15 -34.74 2.40
CA LYS A 766 -4.31 -35.92 1.53
C LYS A 766 -3.00 -36.69 1.37
N TYR A 767 -1.88 -35.99 1.21
CA TYR A 767 -0.53 -36.55 1.35
C TYR A 767 0.54 -35.48 1.52
N THR A 768 1.70 -35.90 2.03
CA THR A 768 2.95 -35.15 1.94
C THR A 768 3.96 -35.98 1.16
N GLU A 769 4.52 -35.42 0.10
CA GLU A 769 5.63 -36.00 -0.67
C GLU A 769 6.92 -35.28 -0.28
N ILE A 770 7.95 -36.06 0.06
CA ILE A 770 9.27 -35.56 0.46
C ILE A 770 10.29 -36.17 -0.50
N SER A 771 11.23 -35.35 -0.98
CA SER A 771 12.21 -35.77 -1.98
C SER A 771 13.56 -35.11 -1.86
N ILE A 772 14.62 -35.84 -2.25
CA ILE A 772 16.00 -35.38 -2.33
C ILE A 772 16.56 -35.89 -3.66
N ASP A 773 17.01 -34.99 -4.53
CA ASP A 773 17.42 -35.27 -5.91
C ASP A 773 16.38 -36.11 -6.69
N ASN A 774 16.64 -37.41 -6.81
CA ASN A 774 15.80 -38.38 -7.52
C ASN A 774 15.08 -39.35 -6.57
N LEU A 775 15.38 -39.30 -5.27
CA LEU A 775 14.73 -40.12 -4.25
C LEU A 775 13.43 -39.44 -3.84
N LYS A 776 12.31 -40.17 -3.86
CA LYS A 776 10.99 -39.69 -3.44
C LYS A 776 10.32 -40.67 -2.50
N GLN A 777 9.68 -40.17 -1.45
CA GLN A 777 8.81 -40.93 -0.55
C GLN A 777 7.55 -40.11 -0.23
N ARG A 778 6.45 -40.79 0.08
CA ARG A 778 5.15 -40.16 0.32
C ARG A 778 4.50 -40.74 1.58
N THR A 779 3.88 -39.87 2.38
CA THR A 779 3.16 -40.19 3.61
C THR A 779 1.76 -39.57 3.57
N SER A 780 0.85 -40.10 4.39
CA SER A 780 -0.48 -39.52 4.67
C SER A 780 -0.71 -39.36 6.17
N LEU A 781 0.37 -39.16 6.92
CA LEU A 781 0.36 -38.84 8.35
C LEU A 781 0.68 -37.35 8.49
N GLU A 782 -0.09 -36.63 9.31
CA GLU A 782 0.19 -35.22 9.66
C GLU A 782 1.57 -35.11 10.31
N ASN A 783 1.82 -35.91 11.34
CA ASN A 783 3.14 -36.06 11.97
C ASN A 783 3.92 -37.19 11.29
N TRP A 784 5.03 -36.88 10.65
CA TRP A 784 5.78 -37.84 9.83
C TRP A 784 7.27 -37.89 10.16
N THR A 785 7.87 -39.06 9.95
CA THR A 785 9.32 -39.27 10.01
C THR A 785 9.71 -40.23 8.90
N ILE A 786 10.59 -39.80 8.01
CA ILE A 786 11.03 -40.58 6.84
C ILE A 786 12.55 -40.69 6.87
N ASN A 787 13.05 -41.89 6.59
CA ASN A 787 14.48 -42.14 6.44
C ASN A 787 14.82 -42.31 4.96
N PHE A 788 15.81 -41.57 4.48
CA PHE A 788 16.40 -41.75 3.15
C PHE A 788 17.76 -42.42 3.28
N ASN A 789 18.10 -43.29 2.33
CA ASN A 789 19.46 -43.80 2.14
C ASN A 789 20.20 -42.86 1.17
N LEU A 790 21.42 -42.46 1.54
CA LEU A 790 22.23 -41.49 0.80
C LEU A 790 23.38 -42.12 -0.01
N ASP A 791 23.56 -43.45 0.01
CA ASP A 791 24.72 -44.17 -0.59
C ASP A 791 25.00 -43.83 -2.07
N ASN A 792 23.99 -43.31 -2.78
CA ASN A 792 24.04 -42.98 -4.20
C ASN A 792 23.85 -41.48 -4.50
N ILE A 793 23.71 -40.65 -3.46
CA ILE A 793 23.75 -39.18 -3.58
C ILE A 793 25.22 -38.74 -3.45
N LYS A 794 25.58 -37.64 -4.11
CA LYS A 794 26.96 -37.15 -4.13
C LYS A 794 27.25 -36.22 -2.96
N PRO A 795 28.52 -35.97 -2.63
CA PRO A 795 28.89 -34.90 -1.71
C PRO A 795 28.57 -33.53 -2.33
N GLY A 796 28.04 -32.60 -1.53
CA GLY A 796 27.63 -31.26 -1.96
C GLY A 796 26.45 -30.69 -1.16
N ILE A 797 25.89 -29.57 -1.61
CA ILE A 797 24.62 -29.04 -1.11
C ILE A 797 23.47 -29.69 -1.88
N HIS A 798 22.51 -30.25 -1.15
CA HIS A 798 21.30 -30.87 -1.70
C HIS A 798 20.06 -30.22 -1.08
N PHE A 799 18.94 -30.25 -1.80
CA PHE A 799 17.68 -29.67 -1.35
C PHE A 799 16.68 -30.78 -1.05
N ILE A 800 16.03 -30.68 0.11
CA ILE A 800 14.88 -31.51 0.47
C ILE A 800 13.63 -30.74 0.06
N GLU A 801 12.98 -31.18 -1.01
CA GLU A 801 11.71 -30.63 -1.47
C GLU A 801 10.55 -31.37 -0.80
N ILE A 802 9.71 -30.62 -0.09
CA ILE A 802 8.54 -31.13 0.62
C ILE A 802 7.29 -30.48 0.00
N THR A 803 6.40 -31.30 -0.56
CA THR A 803 5.10 -30.90 -1.11
C THR A 803 4.00 -31.49 -0.25
N ALA A 804 3.22 -30.64 0.41
CA ALA A 804 1.99 -31.05 1.10
C ALA A 804 0.78 -30.72 0.23
N VAL A 805 -0.21 -31.62 0.21
CA VAL A 805 -1.44 -31.50 -0.61
C VAL A 805 -2.64 -31.86 0.26
N ASP A 806 -3.67 -31.01 0.27
CA ASP A 806 -4.94 -31.22 0.97
C ASP A 806 -5.91 -32.13 0.18
N ILE A 807 -7.10 -32.43 0.74
CA ILE A 807 -8.14 -33.21 0.04
C ILE A 807 -8.70 -32.51 -1.21
N SER A 808 -8.58 -31.19 -1.30
CA SER A 808 -9.10 -30.28 -2.33
C SER A 808 -8.14 -30.07 -3.52
N ASP A 809 -6.94 -30.66 -3.44
CA ASP A 809 -5.80 -30.50 -4.37
C ASP A 809 -5.18 -29.08 -4.40
N ASN A 810 -5.35 -28.24 -3.35
CA ASN A 810 -4.38 -27.16 -3.12
C ASN A 810 -3.10 -27.76 -2.51
N PHE A 811 -1.99 -27.02 -2.62
CA PHE A 811 -0.68 -27.52 -2.20
C PHE A 811 0.26 -26.40 -1.75
N TYR A 812 1.19 -26.75 -0.87
CA TYR A 812 2.32 -25.89 -0.46
C TYR A 812 3.63 -26.64 -0.70
N ASN A 813 4.66 -25.91 -1.12
CA ASN A 813 6.00 -26.43 -1.35
C ASN A 813 6.99 -25.75 -0.40
N LYS A 814 7.82 -26.52 0.29
CA LYS A 814 8.86 -26.02 1.18
C LYS A 814 10.17 -26.76 0.91
N SER A 815 11.18 -26.00 0.51
CA SER A 815 12.54 -26.48 0.30
C SER A 815 13.39 -26.24 1.56
N ILE A 816 14.23 -27.20 1.95
CA ILE A 816 15.27 -27.00 2.95
C ILE A 816 16.62 -27.56 2.47
N PRO A 817 17.70 -26.76 2.42
CA PRO A 817 19.02 -27.25 2.06
C PRO A 817 19.69 -28.05 3.18
N ILE A 818 20.39 -29.11 2.78
CA ILE A 818 21.30 -29.92 3.58
C ILE A 818 22.68 -29.96 2.92
N VAL A 819 23.69 -30.42 3.66
CA VAL A 819 25.05 -30.60 3.17
C VAL A 819 25.47 -32.05 3.38
N ILE A 820 25.66 -32.78 2.28
CA ILE A 820 26.21 -34.14 2.32
C ILE A 820 27.73 -33.98 2.20
N ASN A 821 28.46 -34.39 3.23
CA ASN A 821 29.91 -34.22 3.30
C ASN A 821 30.66 -35.47 2.78
N ASP A 822 31.96 -35.33 2.60
CA ASP A 822 32.88 -36.40 2.21
C ASP A 822 34.12 -36.37 3.12
N THR A 823 34.35 -37.46 3.85
CA THR A 823 35.45 -37.59 4.82
C THR A 823 36.81 -37.83 4.15
N ASP A 824 36.84 -38.28 2.90
CA ASP A 824 38.05 -38.74 2.23
C ASP A 824 38.82 -37.61 1.52
N ASN A 825 38.19 -36.43 1.37
CA ASN A 825 38.75 -35.28 0.66
C ASN A 825 38.87 -34.02 1.54
N ASN A 826 40.02 -33.36 1.47
CA ASN A 826 40.35 -32.17 2.26
C ASN A 826 39.85 -30.88 1.57
N TRP A 827 38.52 -30.74 1.50
CA TRP A 827 37.83 -29.56 0.97
C TRP A 827 38.09 -28.32 1.84
N LYS A 828 38.14 -27.14 1.22
CA LYS A 828 38.17 -25.83 1.89
C LYS A 828 37.97 -24.67 0.92
N PRO A 829 37.49 -23.51 1.38
CA PRO A 829 37.53 -22.27 0.61
C PRO A 829 38.97 -21.76 0.42
N TYR A 830 39.14 -20.85 -0.53
CA TYR A 830 40.40 -20.22 -0.92
C TYR A 830 40.31 -18.71 -0.73
N ILE A 831 41.21 -18.14 0.08
CA ILE A 831 41.41 -16.68 0.18
C ILE A 831 42.46 -16.29 -0.85
N ASN A 832 42.03 -15.72 -1.98
CA ASN A 832 42.88 -15.40 -3.14
C ASN A 832 43.62 -14.07 -2.98
N ASN A 833 43.02 -13.10 -2.28
CA ASN A 833 43.61 -11.79 -2.00
C ASN A 833 42.91 -11.14 -0.79
N VAL A 834 43.65 -10.33 -0.02
CA VAL A 834 43.13 -9.50 1.09
C VAL A 834 43.78 -8.13 1.00
N SER A 835 42.98 -7.07 0.99
CA SER A 835 43.43 -5.68 0.79
C SER A 835 42.51 -4.68 1.50
N TYR A 836 42.94 -3.43 1.67
CA TYR A 836 42.11 -2.36 2.23
C TYR A 836 42.17 -1.06 1.41
N THR A 837 41.15 -0.22 1.55
CA THR A 837 41.03 1.09 0.91
C THR A 837 40.63 2.13 1.96
N PRO A 838 41.21 3.36 1.95
CA PRO A 838 42.34 3.78 1.11
C PRO A 838 43.69 3.25 1.62
N LEU A 839 44.66 3.08 0.72
CA LEU A 839 46.03 2.60 1.02
C LEU A 839 46.87 3.56 1.89
N LYS A 840 46.36 4.75 2.16
CA LYS A 840 46.92 5.76 3.07
C LYS A 840 45.75 6.43 3.81
N PRO A 841 45.17 5.78 4.83
CA PRO A 841 44.04 6.34 5.55
C PRO A 841 44.51 7.47 6.45
N ASP A 842 43.79 8.60 6.40
CA ASP A 842 43.92 9.72 7.33
C ASP A 842 42.78 9.69 8.37
N ASN A 843 42.74 10.67 9.27
CA ASN A 843 41.71 10.77 10.30
C ASN A 843 40.29 11.13 9.83
N LYS A 844 40.03 11.12 8.52
CA LYS A 844 38.71 11.28 7.88
C LYS A 844 38.35 10.13 6.95
N SER A 845 39.31 9.25 6.67
CA SER A 845 39.15 8.13 5.77
C SER A 845 38.25 7.07 6.38
N ILE A 846 37.19 6.70 5.66
CA ILE A 846 36.43 5.48 5.92
C ILE A 846 37.29 4.32 5.43
N ILE A 847 37.73 3.46 6.35
CA ILE A 847 38.57 2.30 6.06
C ILE A 847 37.65 1.11 5.75
N VAL A 848 37.81 0.54 4.56
CA VAL A 848 37.09 -0.67 4.12
C VAL A 848 38.09 -1.76 3.79
N VAL A 849 37.89 -2.95 4.37
CA VAL A 849 38.68 -4.16 4.09
C VAL A 849 37.93 -5.02 3.08
N TYR A 850 38.67 -5.63 2.16
CA TYR A 850 38.17 -6.47 1.08
C TYR A 850 38.89 -7.82 1.04
N ALA A 851 38.13 -8.89 0.81
CA ALA A 851 38.62 -10.25 0.64
C ALA A 851 38.06 -10.91 -0.63
N ASN A 852 38.94 -11.33 -1.53
CA ASN A 852 38.57 -12.18 -2.66
C ASN A 852 38.60 -13.63 -2.19
N VAL A 853 37.43 -14.18 -1.86
CA VAL A 853 37.26 -15.56 -1.37
C VAL A 853 36.42 -16.36 -2.36
N THR A 854 36.89 -17.57 -2.70
CA THR A 854 36.17 -18.52 -3.57
C THR A 854 36.03 -19.87 -2.88
N GLY A 855 34.85 -20.47 -2.94
CA GLY A 855 34.58 -21.81 -2.43
C GLY A 855 34.97 -22.90 -3.43
N ASP A 856 34.74 -24.15 -3.06
CA ASP A 856 34.71 -25.25 -4.03
C ASP A 856 33.39 -25.21 -4.83
N LYS A 857 33.28 -26.02 -5.88
CA LYS A 857 32.01 -26.24 -6.59
C LYS A 857 31.03 -27.09 -5.78
N LEU A 858 31.53 -28.01 -4.94
CA LEU A 858 30.68 -28.84 -4.07
C LEU A 858 30.21 -28.05 -2.84
N TYR A 859 31.12 -27.25 -2.26
CA TYR A 859 30.87 -26.42 -1.08
C TYR A 859 31.23 -24.96 -1.37
N PRO A 860 30.23 -24.15 -1.79
CA PRO A 860 30.34 -22.70 -1.85
C PRO A 860 30.75 -22.08 -0.51
N VAL A 861 31.24 -20.85 -0.54
CA VAL A 861 31.51 -20.08 0.69
C VAL A 861 30.19 -19.83 1.42
N LYS A 862 30.13 -20.22 2.70
CA LYS A 862 28.99 -19.99 3.59
C LYS A 862 29.07 -18.62 4.24
N LYS A 863 30.26 -18.26 4.73
CA LYS A 863 30.55 -16.94 5.33
C LYS A 863 32.03 -16.60 5.30
N VAL A 864 32.33 -15.30 5.42
CA VAL A 864 33.68 -14.78 5.58
C VAL A 864 33.67 -13.83 6.77
N LEU A 865 34.60 -14.02 7.70
CA LEU A 865 34.74 -13.23 8.92
C LEU A 865 36.01 -12.37 8.82
N ILE A 866 35.90 -11.11 9.22
CA ILE A 866 37.07 -10.28 9.55
C ILE A 866 37.27 -10.29 11.07
N HIS A 867 38.45 -10.75 11.48
CA HIS A 867 38.96 -10.53 12.83
C HIS A 867 39.78 -9.25 12.83
N TRP A 868 39.58 -8.36 13.80
CA TRP A 868 40.41 -7.17 13.95
C TRP A 868 40.62 -6.77 15.41
N ILE A 869 41.81 -6.24 15.70
CA ILE A 869 42.23 -5.82 17.03
C ILE A 869 42.48 -4.31 17.03
N TYR A 870 41.75 -3.62 17.90
CA TYR A 870 41.86 -2.17 18.11
C TYR A 870 41.78 -1.87 19.61
N ASN A 871 42.69 -1.04 20.14
CA ASN A 871 42.82 -0.75 21.58
C ASN A 871 42.76 -2.02 22.46
N SER A 872 43.55 -3.04 22.10
CA SER A 872 43.63 -4.35 22.77
C SER A 872 42.31 -5.13 22.86
N THR A 873 41.28 -4.74 22.11
CA THR A 873 40.01 -5.46 21.99
C THR A 873 39.95 -6.16 20.64
N GLU A 874 39.83 -7.48 20.63
CA GLU A 874 39.50 -8.24 19.41
C GLU A 874 38.00 -8.12 19.11
N ARG A 875 37.68 -8.04 17.81
CA ARG A 875 36.33 -8.03 17.24
C ARG A 875 36.28 -9.02 16.09
N ILE A 876 35.14 -9.66 15.91
CA ILE A 876 34.92 -10.69 14.89
C ILE A 876 33.59 -10.35 14.22
N GLU A 877 33.65 -9.99 12.94
CA GLU A 877 32.52 -9.41 12.19
C GLU A 877 32.34 -10.19 10.88
N GLU A 878 31.10 -10.35 10.40
CA GLU A 878 30.84 -11.02 9.12
C GLU A 878 30.90 -10.03 7.95
N MET A 879 31.68 -10.39 6.93
CA MET A 879 31.88 -9.60 5.71
C MET A 879 30.75 -9.86 4.71
N GLU A 880 30.21 -8.79 4.12
CA GLU A 880 29.11 -8.86 3.16
C GLU A 880 29.59 -8.96 1.72
N ARG A 881 28.74 -9.46 0.82
CA ARG A 881 29.02 -9.57 -0.62
C ARG A 881 28.70 -8.26 -1.34
N TYR A 882 29.70 -7.40 -1.49
CA TYR A 882 29.55 -6.15 -2.24
C TYR A 882 29.52 -6.41 -3.75
N ALA A 883 28.78 -5.56 -4.48
CA ALA A 883 28.62 -5.58 -5.93
C ALA A 883 28.15 -6.93 -6.53
N ASP A 884 27.24 -7.63 -5.84
CA ASP A 884 26.86 -9.02 -6.15
C ASP A 884 25.35 -9.31 -6.24
N ASN A 885 24.46 -8.39 -5.83
CA ASN A 885 23.02 -8.66 -5.66
C ASN A 885 22.11 -7.74 -6.50
N PRO A 886 22.16 -7.80 -7.84
CA PRO A 886 23.01 -8.65 -8.69
C PRO A 886 24.37 -8.00 -9.04
N PRO A 887 25.31 -8.73 -9.65
CA PRO A 887 26.55 -8.13 -10.13
C PRO A 887 26.28 -7.12 -11.26
N GLN A 888 26.69 -5.86 -11.06
CA GLN A 888 26.53 -4.78 -12.05
C GLN A 888 27.89 -4.17 -12.44
N SER A 889 27.99 -3.75 -13.70
CA SER A 889 29.08 -2.88 -14.16
C SER A 889 28.71 -1.44 -13.86
N ARG A 890 29.64 -0.65 -13.31
CA ARG A 890 29.41 0.75 -12.89
C ARG A 890 28.74 1.58 -13.98
N HIS A 891 27.84 2.47 -13.58
CA HIS A 891 27.21 3.40 -14.50
C HIS A 891 28.22 4.37 -15.14
N GLN A 892 27.90 4.94 -16.31
CA GLN A 892 28.78 5.90 -16.98
C GLN A 892 28.92 7.22 -16.21
N GLU A 893 27.92 7.57 -15.39
CA GLU A 893 27.94 8.78 -14.56
C GLU A 893 28.62 8.59 -13.19
N ASP A 894 28.81 7.34 -12.74
CA ASP A 894 29.52 7.03 -11.48
C ASP A 894 30.95 7.63 -11.50
N PRO A 895 31.32 8.52 -10.56
CA PRO A 895 32.67 9.06 -10.50
C PRO A 895 33.75 8.00 -10.22
N LEU A 896 33.38 6.82 -9.72
CA LEU A 896 34.24 5.66 -9.55
C LEU A 896 34.24 4.71 -10.77
N ARG A 897 33.53 5.00 -11.88
CA ARG A 897 33.37 4.13 -13.08
C ARG A 897 34.64 3.47 -13.65
N ASN A 898 35.80 4.07 -13.43
CA ASN A 898 37.10 3.55 -13.87
C ASN A 898 37.70 2.49 -12.92
N GLN A 899 37.05 2.22 -11.79
CA GLN A 899 37.46 1.24 -10.78
C GLN A 899 36.68 -0.08 -10.93
N SER A 900 37.21 -1.17 -10.35
CA SER A 900 36.50 -2.46 -10.33
C SER A 900 35.16 -2.36 -9.60
N ASN A 901 34.18 -3.13 -10.06
CA ASN A 901 32.92 -3.43 -9.38
C ASN A 901 32.56 -4.91 -9.54
N LYS A 902 33.58 -5.77 -9.47
CA LYS A 902 33.40 -7.24 -9.47
C LYS A 902 33.06 -7.69 -8.05
N PRO A 903 32.15 -8.67 -7.87
CA PRO A 903 31.81 -9.24 -6.57
C PRO A 903 33.02 -9.53 -5.68
N ILE A 904 32.95 -9.09 -4.43
CA ILE A 904 34.00 -9.29 -3.43
C ILE A 904 33.39 -9.24 -2.02
N TYR A 905 34.02 -9.91 -1.04
CA TYR A 905 33.63 -9.71 0.35
C TYR A 905 34.20 -8.37 0.86
N GLY A 906 33.37 -7.57 1.52
CA GLY A 906 33.73 -6.27 2.08
C GLY A 906 33.29 -6.11 3.54
N TYR A 907 33.97 -5.24 4.28
CA TYR A 907 33.51 -4.76 5.59
C TYR A 907 34.07 -3.35 5.88
N GLU A 908 33.20 -2.44 6.32
CA GLU A 908 33.58 -1.08 6.72
C GLU A 908 34.04 -1.03 8.19
N LEU A 909 35.35 -0.92 8.44
CA LEU A 909 35.91 -0.70 9.78
C LEU A 909 35.56 0.69 10.35
N GLY A 910 35.27 1.66 9.47
CA GLY A 910 34.90 3.04 9.85
C GLY A 910 36.09 4.01 9.88
N VAL A 911 35.99 5.05 10.73
CA VAL A 911 36.95 6.16 10.81
C VAL A 911 37.71 6.13 12.15
N PHE A 912 39.03 6.34 12.07
CA PHE A 912 39.99 6.20 13.16
C PHE A 912 40.88 7.45 13.26
N LYS A 913 41.67 7.59 14.34
CA LYS A 913 42.54 8.78 14.51
C LYS A 913 43.95 8.55 13.96
N THR A 914 44.58 9.62 13.47
CA THR A 914 46.01 9.66 13.13
C THR A 914 46.87 9.02 14.21
N GLY A 915 47.75 8.09 13.82
CA GLY A 915 48.60 7.32 14.73
C GLY A 915 47.97 6.07 15.34
N GLU A 916 46.66 5.83 15.17
CA GLU A 916 46.04 4.56 15.57
C GLU A 916 46.44 3.44 14.59
N THR A 917 46.63 2.23 15.13
CA THR A 917 46.98 1.00 14.39
C THR A 917 45.91 -0.05 14.57
N ILE A 918 45.59 -0.78 13.50
CA ILE A 918 44.59 -1.85 13.47
C ILE A 918 45.27 -3.10 12.91
N GLU A 919 45.32 -4.18 13.69
CA GLU A 919 45.74 -5.50 13.21
C GLU A 919 44.50 -6.27 12.76
N TYR A 920 44.53 -6.96 11.62
CA TYR A 920 43.38 -7.72 11.13
C TYR A 920 43.77 -8.96 10.32
N TRP A 921 42.87 -9.94 10.22
CA TRP A 921 42.97 -11.10 9.33
C TRP A 921 41.57 -11.61 8.94
N ILE A 922 41.50 -12.43 7.91
CA ILE A 922 40.26 -12.96 7.35
C ILE A 922 40.17 -14.46 7.66
N GLU A 923 39.02 -14.94 8.11
CA GLU A 923 38.68 -16.37 8.18
C GLU A 923 37.50 -16.68 7.25
N ALA A 924 37.61 -17.70 6.40
CA ALA A 924 36.57 -18.09 5.46
C ALA A 924 36.08 -19.51 5.73
N TRP A 925 34.77 -19.72 5.65
CA TRP A 925 34.08 -20.99 5.90
C TRP A 925 33.24 -21.39 4.68
N ASP A 926 33.25 -22.67 4.30
CA ASP A 926 32.31 -23.23 3.33
C ASP A 926 31.06 -23.85 3.99
N TYR A 927 30.13 -24.37 3.18
CA TYR A 927 28.90 -24.98 3.69
C TYR A 927 29.10 -26.29 4.45
N ALA A 928 30.16 -27.06 4.17
CA ALA A 928 30.58 -28.22 4.96
C ALA A 928 31.38 -27.82 6.22
N MET A 929 31.47 -26.51 6.50
CA MET A 929 32.18 -25.92 7.65
C MET A 929 33.69 -26.18 7.66
N ASN A 930 34.29 -26.49 6.50
CA ASN A 930 35.74 -26.42 6.36
C ASN A 930 36.17 -24.96 6.34
N LYS A 931 37.37 -24.66 6.86
CA LYS A 931 37.83 -23.28 7.02
C LYS A 931 39.30 -23.04 6.67
N ILE A 932 39.59 -21.79 6.36
CA ILE A 932 40.94 -21.26 6.13
C ILE A 932 41.05 -19.85 6.72
N ALA A 933 42.25 -19.45 7.17
CA ALA A 933 42.53 -18.08 7.61
C ALA A 933 43.67 -17.47 6.79
N SER A 934 43.68 -16.15 6.63
CA SER A 934 44.79 -15.39 6.04
C SER A 934 45.89 -15.13 7.07
N ASP A 935 47.07 -14.73 6.57
CA ASP A 935 48.05 -14.03 7.40
C ASP A 935 47.47 -12.73 7.99
N LYS A 936 48.07 -12.28 9.10
CA LYS A 936 47.73 -11.02 9.76
C LYS A 936 48.33 -9.82 9.02
N GLN A 937 47.52 -8.79 8.83
CA GLN A 937 47.90 -7.51 8.23
C GLN A 937 47.73 -6.37 9.25
N ILE A 938 48.41 -5.24 9.02
CA ILE A 938 48.35 -4.05 9.89
C ILE A 938 48.04 -2.81 9.05
N ILE A 939 47.06 -2.03 9.49
CA ILE A 939 46.74 -0.69 8.98
C ILE A 939 47.25 0.33 9.99
N THR A 940 47.81 1.45 9.49
CA THR A 940 48.24 2.59 10.31
C THR A 940 47.65 3.87 9.73
N VAL A 941 46.95 4.64 10.57
CA VAL A 941 46.35 5.92 10.18
C VAL A 941 47.39 7.04 10.18
N GLN A 942 47.42 7.85 9.13
CA GLN A 942 48.41 8.92 8.87
C GLN A 942 47.96 10.29 9.38
#